data_AF-R7CAQ6-F1
#
_entry.id   AF-R7CAQ6-F1
#
_cell.length_a   1.000
_cell.length_b   1.000
_cell.length_c   1.000
_cell.angle_alpha   90.00
_cell.angle_beta   90.00
_cell.angle_gamma   90.00
#
_symmetry.space_group_name_H-M   'P 1'
#
loop_
_entity.id
_entity.type
_entity.pdbx_description
1 polymer ?
#
loop_
_entity_poly.entity_id
_entity_poly.type
_entity_poly.pdbx_seq_one_letter_code
_entity_poly.pdbx_strand_id
1 'polypeptide(L)'
;MRKKFYRQAQKGICIATLSATVLTSIPTVSYAEAYAKGRAVMEEMQKLSLPTENAVTFNLADAALRQEKTFVDAYGEDFTTTVIEINIAKNGTYIIKGSNEINGAFVDTHIKVEKGVEANIIFDGAQIQNNQMYDSGVDSCGNIYTNQLFPVLDIEGTANLYVEEDSCLTSPDKDYSYVIQVTGDMTLKEGNGRLTLMLGNCKEDSEEEENYGYSILGMKEGENRRQGTVTLEGGDLAAYGAIEGVEKFTMTGGKADLSYGDGRCVYAEDIAILGGELSLTDDAEKEWISYFLKGRNSVYIDGAKITAKQKSPTQQSVKIGIVESEGSNTVICNSVISYDEQYFTLNRMSDVSDVYGRKIGLFTVDGLLENTKVKTINGQPVTNLQTAEDGTLKCFMEYGKNIITLEDGSVYTYTYQLDGENAIENMIKDDSAVSTHKITLQVEGETNQQEFVVPDGFKLGNRYFDGQRYYEYDYGSAGTPDKITEDMMITLREVELGVTVDGEKFEGDVLPNEVFYFAQDRNGGSFVAYPGDTVKQGASYTSCLPAVKKDGKWFVKIGGKADLDSLHKLLLKDDALNVLLDADIDFSEEDVSGLLNGGANSFYGIFDGNGHSITNVKSKNYPYILMGNNYGTIKNVRIQNATVPSRNYSADFRSGILCSNNYGTIENCAVENAVIKTKKKTEYDDEMTIKLRVHSALAGGNYGTIKDSFVKDITFDGDGDTYPLSQSFTGSHIENTYYLSEKTEDKDAKTAQQFASGEVCSLLNHGVSDGSQYWYQNIDNDGEKDQAPVADSSHGTVYTGYQECVKSYSNEKLPESPTAHDTIYTAQGNVITGICKKDSAHSVRMTVSGKDVVYDKTAHAVDIGIELSEEWGKIEVPYEIFYTREGTRTEDLTSPGTIKATVSVGTAKVEVVYTIKEAPAEKPVVTPTAKPTDKPAATPTAKPTKTSDSQATKKPAEREKAVPKKVGAILKVKGNKYRVTKSKAKGSTVEFTGYTNKKKKKVTIPESITVQGVEYDVTSIGEKAFSNCKKLTLLEIKTKKLTKKTVAKKTFKSIRKKTVIKVPKSKYKAYKKVLRARGLNKKVKIKK
;
A
#
# COMPACT_ATOMS: atom_id res chain seq x y z
N MET A 1 -11.09 -44.70 13.70
CA MET A 1 -12.53 -45.04 13.83
C MET A 1 -13.35 -43.74 13.98
N ARG A 2 -14.45 -43.52 13.22
CA ARG A 2 -15.46 -42.41 13.31
C ARG A 2 -14.91 -41.03 13.75
N LYS A 3 -14.61 -40.06 12.86
CA LYS A 3 -15.54 -39.37 11.93
C LYS A 3 -16.96 -39.14 12.53
N LYS A 4 -17.20 -38.01 13.21
CA LYS A 4 -18.42 -37.15 13.20
C LYS A 4 -18.48 -36.18 14.41
N PHE A 5 -18.34 -34.87 14.19
CA PHE A 5 -19.22 -33.81 14.74
C PHE A 5 -18.78 -32.40 14.27
N TYR A 6 -19.49 -31.83 13.28
CA TYR A 6 -19.74 -30.38 13.01
C TYR A 6 -19.97 -30.04 11.51
N ARG A 7 -21.07 -30.51 10.94
CA ARG A 7 -21.77 -29.84 9.83
C ARG A 7 -23.28 -29.79 10.13
N GLN A 8 -23.98 -28.90 9.44
CA GLN A 8 -25.42 -28.57 9.51
C GLN A 8 -25.94 -27.76 10.74
N ALA A 9 -26.18 -26.46 10.51
CA ALA A 9 -27.54 -25.90 10.38
C ALA A 9 -27.46 -24.52 9.68
N GLN A 10 -28.29 -24.26 8.67
CA GLN A 10 -28.12 -23.19 7.67
C GLN A 10 -29.13 -22.02 7.76
N LYS A 11 -28.98 -21.08 6.79
CA LYS A 11 -29.96 -20.19 6.13
C LYS A 11 -30.08 -18.74 6.63
N GLY A 12 -30.03 -17.80 5.67
CA GLY A 12 -30.08 -16.35 5.90
C GLY A 12 -29.49 -15.44 4.80
N ILE A 13 -29.77 -15.76 3.52
CA ILE A 13 -29.71 -14.93 2.28
C ILE A 13 -28.81 -13.66 2.28
N CYS A 14 -27.79 -13.67 1.40
CA CYS A 14 -27.51 -12.64 0.38
C CYS A 14 -26.62 -13.28 -0.70
N ILE A 15 -26.67 -12.75 -1.94
CA ILE A 15 -25.91 -13.20 -3.12
C ILE A 15 -24.82 -12.14 -3.41
N ALA A 16 -23.83 -12.49 -4.27
CA ALA A 16 -22.74 -11.64 -4.77
C ALA A 16 -21.68 -11.20 -3.73
N THR A 17 -20.61 -12.00 -3.61
CA THR A 17 -19.20 -11.58 -3.44
C THR A 17 -18.34 -12.85 -3.36
N LEU A 18 -17.54 -13.14 -4.39
CA LEU A 18 -16.60 -14.26 -4.42
C LEU A 18 -15.20 -13.76 -4.06
N SER A 19 -14.91 -13.67 -2.77
CA SER A 19 -13.56 -13.34 -2.30
C SER A 19 -13.12 -14.23 -1.14
N ALA A 20 -11.84 -14.63 -1.17
CA ALA A 20 -11.15 -15.47 -0.19
C ALA A 20 -11.71 -16.90 0.04
N THR A 21 -11.88 -17.71 -1.01
CA THR A 21 -11.81 -19.20 -0.91
C THR A 21 -11.30 -19.86 -2.21
N VAL A 22 -10.24 -19.34 -2.83
CA VAL A 22 -9.51 -20.02 -3.93
C VAL A 22 -8.12 -20.41 -3.42
N LEU A 23 -8.11 -21.35 -2.48
CA LEU A 23 -6.97 -22.11 -1.96
C LEU A 23 -7.54 -23.14 -0.98
N THR A 24 -7.10 -24.40 -1.04
CA THR A 24 -7.51 -25.54 -0.19
C THR A 24 -8.94 -26.11 -0.35
N SER A 25 -9.74 -25.73 -1.36
CA SER A 25 -10.94 -26.52 -1.74
C SER A 25 -11.40 -26.37 -3.19
N ILE A 26 -10.54 -26.72 -4.15
CA ILE A 26 -11.03 -27.24 -5.44
C ILE A 26 -11.73 -28.58 -5.12
N PRO A 27 -12.98 -28.85 -5.57
CA PRO A 27 -13.56 -30.18 -5.45
C PRO A 27 -12.78 -31.13 -6.38
N THR A 28 -12.52 -32.36 -5.95
CA THR A 28 -11.91 -33.39 -6.81
C THR A 28 -12.90 -33.80 -7.91
N VAL A 29 -12.95 -32.98 -8.95
CA VAL A 29 -13.62 -33.22 -10.23
C VAL A 29 -12.58 -33.92 -11.10
N SER A 30 -12.84 -35.15 -11.52
CA SER A 30 -11.92 -35.85 -12.43
C SER A 30 -11.81 -35.09 -13.75
N TYR A 31 -10.68 -35.25 -14.46
CA TYR A 31 -10.41 -34.58 -15.74
C TYR A 31 -11.61 -34.68 -16.70
N ALA A 32 -12.19 -35.87 -16.84
CA ALA A 32 -13.37 -36.14 -17.66
C ALA A 32 -14.63 -35.35 -17.23
N GLU A 33 -14.85 -35.12 -15.93
CA GLU A 33 -15.99 -34.36 -15.42
C GLU A 33 -15.82 -32.83 -15.56
N ALA A 34 -14.60 -32.33 -15.68
CA ALA A 34 -14.33 -30.92 -16.02
C ALA A 34 -14.52 -30.71 -17.53
N TYR A 35 -13.90 -31.56 -18.34
CA TYR A 35 -13.97 -31.58 -19.80
C TYR A 35 -15.42 -31.70 -20.31
N ALA A 36 -16.23 -32.58 -19.72
CA ALA A 36 -17.64 -32.74 -20.06
C ALA A 36 -18.51 -31.52 -19.68
N LYS A 37 -18.17 -30.79 -18.62
CA LYS A 37 -18.91 -29.57 -18.21
C LYS A 37 -18.55 -28.35 -19.08
N GLY A 38 -17.35 -28.32 -19.68
CA GLY A 38 -16.97 -27.28 -20.63
C GLY A 38 -17.87 -27.27 -21.87
N ARG A 39 -17.97 -28.40 -22.59
CA ARG A 39 -18.79 -28.47 -23.83
C ARG A 39 -20.28 -28.20 -23.58
N ALA A 40 -20.85 -28.69 -22.49
CA ALA A 40 -22.29 -28.61 -22.22
C ALA A 40 -22.80 -27.23 -21.76
N VAL A 41 -21.90 -26.25 -21.54
CA VAL A 41 -22.26 -24.92 -21.02
C VAL A 41 -21.90 -23.80 -22.00
N MET A 42 -20.94 -24.01 -22.90
CA MET A 42 -20.49 -23.02 -23.90
C MET A 42 -21.64 -22.53 -24.83
N GLU A 43 -22.47 -23.43 -25.35
CA GLU A 43 -23.58 -23.05 -26.25
C GLU A 43 -24.72 -22.30 -25.54
N GLU A 44 -24.88 -22.43 -24.21
CA GLU A 44 -25.85 -21.63 -23.43
C GLU A 44 -25.24 -20.34 -22.84
N MET A 45 -23.91 -20.21 -22.78
CA MET A 45 -23.22 -19.02 -22.25
C MET A 45 -22.96 -17.92 -23.30
N GLN A 46 -23.37 -18.09 -24.56
CA GLN A 46 -23.06 -17.19 -25.68
C GLN A 46 -23.84 -15.85 -25.69
N LYS A 47 -23.94 -15.19 -24.52
CA LYS A 47 -24.01 -13.73 -24.32
C LYS A 47 -23.87 -13.39 -22.84
N LEU A 48 -22.63 -13.31 -22.36
CA LEU A 48 -22.36 -12.72 -21.05
C LEU A 48 -22.59 -11.20 -21.15
N SER A 49 -23.64 -10.67 -20.54
CA SER A 49 -23.91 -9.23 -20.55
C SER A 49 -22.83 -8.48 -19.77
N LEU A 50 -22.19 -7.47 -20.39
CA LEU A 50 -21.21 -6.62 -19.71
C LEU A 50 -21.77 -6.03 -18.40
N PRO A 51 -20.95 -5.84 -17.35
CA PRO A 51 -21.41 -5.51 -16.00
C PRO A 51 -21.80 -4.03 -15.81
N THR A 52 -22.57 -3.46 -16.74
CA THR A 52 -22.88 -2.02 -16.85
C THR A 52 -23.83 -1.46 -15.78
N GLU A 53 -24.41 -2.29 -14.91
CA GLU A 53 -25.37 -1.84 -13.90
C GLU A 53 -24.72 -0.90 -12.86
N ASN A 54 -25.18 0.36 -12.82
CA ASN A 54 -24.61 1.44 -11.98
C ASN A 54 -23.15 1.81 -12.33
N ALA A 55 -22.71 1.55 -13.57
CA ALA A 55 -21.36 1.91 -14.00
C ALA A 55 -21.13 3.44 -14.01
N VAL A 56 -19.89 3.86 -13.72
CA VAL A 56 -19.43 5.25 -13.81
C VAL A 56 -18.70 5.44 -15.14
N THR A 57 -19.23 6.28 -16.03
CA THR A 57 -18.62 6.56 -17.32
C THR A 57 -17.68 7.76 -17.25
N PHE A 58 -16.46 7.58 -17.77
CA PHE A 58 -15.50 8.64 -18.06
C PHE A 58 -15.37 8.76 -19.59
N ASN A 59 -15.64 9.95 -20.12
CA ASN A 59 -15.36 10.30 -21.51
C ASN A 59 -14.13 11.20 -21.53
N LEU A 60 -13.05 10.77 -22.16
CA LEU A 60 -11.75 11.45 -22.18
C LEU A 60 -11.81 12.85 -22.83
N ALA A 61 -12.80 13.09 -23.69
CA ALA A 61 -13.07 14.41 -24.25
C ALA A 61 -13.58 15.43 -23.21
N ASP A 62 -14.06 15.00 -22.03
CA ASP A 62 -14.61 15.90 -21.01
C ASP A 62 -13.52 16.75 -20.34
N ALA A 63 -13.67 18.08 -20.44
CA ALA A 63 -12.78 19.03 -19.79
C ALA A 63 -12.82 18.97 -18.26
N ALA A 64 -13.87 18.41 -17.66
CA ALA A 64 -13.98 18.24 -16.21
C ALA A 64 -13.06 17.15 -15.63
N LEU A 65 -12.42 16.33 -16.47
CA LEU A 65 -11.42 15.33 -16.06
C LEU A 65 -9.97 15.86 -16.07
N ARG A 66 -9.77 17.09 -16.59
CA ARG A 66 -8.44 17.68 -16.80
C ARG A 66 -8.00 18.47 -15.57
N GLN A 67 -6.75 18.27 -15.17
CA GLN A 67 -6.13 18.99 -14.05
C GLN A 67 -4.71 19.40 -14.43
N GLU A 68 -4.30 20.60 -14.00
CA GLU A 68 -2.89 21.01 -14.06
C GLU A 68 -2.09 20.24 -13.01
N LYS A 69 -0.95 19.70 -13.41
CA LYS A 69 -0.04 18.92 -12.56
C LYS A 69 1.38 19.42 -12.78
N THR A 70 1.99 19.94 -11.71
CA THR A 70 3.41 20.33 -11.69
C THR A 70 4.24 19.16 -11.21
N PHE A 71 5.23 18.81 -12.00
CA PHE A 71 6.33 17.90 -11.68
C PHE A 71 7.59 18.75 -11.48
N VAL A 72 8.51 18.29 -10.65
CA VAL A 72 9.83 18.94 -10.49
C VAL A 72 10.87 17.96 -11.02
N ASP A 73 11.78 18.46 -11.86
CA ASP A 73 12.75 17.61 -12.54
C ASP A 73 14.03 17.32 -11.72
N ALA A 74 14.91 16.53 -12.32
CA ALA A 74 16.21 16.12 -11.82
C ALA A 74 17.13 17.31 -11.46
N TYR A 75 16.96 18.47 -12.10
CA TYR A 75 17.70 19.71 -11.87
C TYR A 75 17.04 20.61 -10.82
N GLY A 76 15.73 20.48 -10.63
CA GLY A 76 14.92 21.28 -9.71
C GLY A 76 13.99 22.28 -10.41
N GLU A 77 13.75 22.12 -11.71
CA GLU A 77 12.94 23.02 -12.53
C GLU A 77 11.48 22.50 -12.65
N ASP A 78 10.52 23.43 -12.72
CA ASP A 78 9.08 23.12 -12.66
C ASP A 78 8.50 22.82 -14.06
N PHE A 79 8.17 21.55 -14.31
CA PHE A 79 7.41 21.12 -15.48
C PHE A 79 5.91 21.04 -15.14
N THR A 80 5.12 22.00 -15.62
CA THR A 80 3.66 22.01 -15.43
C THR A 80 2.93 21.65 -16.73
N THR A 81 2.00 20.71 -16.64
CA THR A 81 1.22 20.22 -17.79
C THR A 81 -0.22 19.86 -17.40
N THR A 82 -1.12 19.86 -18.36
CA THR A 82 -2.49 19.34 -18.20
C THR A 82 -2.51 17.81 -18.32
N VAL A 83 -3.12 17.12 -17.36
CA VAL A 83 -3.30 15.66 -17.39
C VAL A 83 -4.76 15.26 -17.14
N ILE A 84 -5.14 14.05 -17.53
CA ILE A 84 -6.41 13.40 -17.16
C ILE A 84 -6.11 12.33 -16.11
N GLU A 85 -6.72 12.42 -14.92
CA GLU A 85 -6.44 11.47 -13.82
C GLU A 85 -7.71 10.79 -13.27
N ILE A 86 -7.82 9.49 -13.50
CA ILE A 86 -9.00 8.67 -13.22
C ILE A 86 -8.68 7.74 -12.03
N ASN A 87 -8.83 8.28 -10.82
CA ASN A 87 -8.51 7.60 -9.57
C ASN A 87 -9.67 6.68 -9.09
N ILE A 88 -9.59 5.38 -9.42
CA ILE A 88 -10.57 4.34 -9.07
C ILE A 88 -10.34 3.85 -7.63
N ALA A 89 -10.85 4.63 -6.67
CA ALA A 89 -10.71 4.41 -5.23
C ALA A 89 -11.87 3.61 -4.57
N LYS A 90 -12.72 2.92 -5.35
CA LYS A 90 -13.91 2.18 -4.87
C LYS A 90 -14.23 1.00 -5.77
N ASN A 91 -14.77 -0.09 -5.20
CA ASN A 91 -15.26 -1.22 -5.99
C ASN A 91 -16.51 -0.83 -6.79
N GLY A 92 -16.58 -1.23 -8.06
CA GLY A 92 -17.68 -0.90 -8.98
C GLY A 92 -17.30 -1.16 -10.44
N THR A 93 -18.22 -0.83 -11.35
CA THR A 93 -17.95 -0.82 -12.80
C THR A 93 -17.65 0.59 -13.28
N TYR A 94 -16.68 0.69 -14.18
CA TYR A 94 -16.19 1.92 -14.78
C TYR A 94 -16.15 1.74 -16.30
N ILE A 95 -16.62 2.73 -17.06
CA ILE A 95 -16.58 2.73 -18.52
C ILE A 95 -15.64 3.84 -18.96
N ILE A 96 -14.63 3.53 -19.76
CA ILE A 96 -13.63 4.47 -20.29
C ILE A 96 -13.82 4.59 -21.80
N LYS A 97 -13.92 5.82 -22.33
CA LYS A 97 -14.13 6.03 -23.78
C LYS A 97 -13.75 7.38 -24.35
N GLY A 98 -13.76 7.44 -25.68
CA GLY A 98 -13.37 8.61 -26.47
C GLY A 98 -11.86 8.64 -26.67
N SER A 99 -11.35 9.78 -27.14
CA SER A 99 -9.92 10.02 -27.29
C SER A 99 -9.40 10.99 -26.22
N ASN A 100 -8.15 10.82 -25.78
CA ASN A 100 -7.42 11.85 -25.03
C ASN A 100 -6.77 12.91 -25.94
N GLU A 101 -6.91 12.78 -27.26
CA GLU A 101 -6.54 13.80 -28.24
C GLU A 101 -7.54 14.97 -28.21
N ILE A 102 -7.04 16.16 -27.87
CA ILE A 102 -7.80 17.40 -27.81
C ILE A 102 -7.17 18.42 -28.76
N ASN A 103 -7.90 18.83 -29.80
CA ASN A 103 -7.45 19.82 -30.80
C ASN A 103 -6.14 19.48 -31.53
N GLY A 104 -5.82 18.19 -31.74
CA GLY A 104 -4.56 17.77 -32.38
C GLY A 104 -3.37 17.61 -31.42
N ALA A 105 -3.60 17.60 -30.11
CA ALA A 105 -2.60 17.32 -29.09
C ALA A 105 -3.14 16.33 -28.05
N PHE A 106 -2.33 15.35 -27.65
CA PHE A 106 -2.72 14.39 -26.60
C PHE A 106 -2.61 15.01 -25.20
N VAL A 107 -3.52 14.62 -24.31
CA VAL A 107 -3.51 14.98 -22.89
C VAL A 107 -3.24 13.71 -22.09
N ASP A 108 -2.03 13.58 -21.54
CA ASP A 108 -1.57 12.35 -20.87
C ASP A 108 -2.58 11.90 -19.80
N THR A 109 -2.97 10.62 -19.89
CA THR A 109 -4.06 10.01 -19.13
C THR A 109 -3.53 8.94 -18.19
N HIS A 110 -3.95 9.00 -16.93
CA HIS A 110 -3.59 8.06 -15.87
C HIS A 110 -4.86 7.43 -15.27
N ILE A 111 -5.05 6.13 -15.45
CA ILE A 111 -6.15 5.38 -14.83
C ILE A 111 -5.56 4.54 -13.69
N LYS A 112 -5.90 4.84 -12.43
CA LYS A 112 -5.33 4.14 -11.27
C LYS A 112 -6.37 3.32 -10.51
N VAL A 113 -6.14 2.02 -10.34
CA VAL A 113 -6.94 1.12 -9.50
C VAL A 113 -6.26 0.95 -8.15
N GLU A 114 -6.83 1.58 -7.12
CA GLU A 114 -6.23 1.68 -5.79
C GLU A 114 -6.07 0.34 -5.04
N LYS A 115 -5.06 0.28 -4.17
CA LYS A 115 -4.67 -0.94 -3.44
C LYS A 115 -5.82 -1.52 -2.60
N GLY A 116 -6.33 -2.68 -3.02
CA GLY A 116 -7.45 -3.37 -2.37
C GLY A 116 -8.85 -2.95 -2.86
N VAL A 117 -8.94 -2.21 -3.97
CA VAL A 117 -10.16 -2.04 -4.76
C VAL A 117 -10.34 -3.21 -5.74
N GLU A 118 -11.59 -3.57 -6.02
CA GLU A 118 -11.98 -4.55 -7.06
C GLU A 118 -12.83 -3.81 -8.10
N ALA A 119 -12.27 -3.53 -9.26
CA ALA A 119 -12.89 -2.75 -10.32
C ALA A 119 -13.22 -3.63 -11.54
N ASN A 120 -14.37 -3.37 -12.17
CA ASN A 120 -14.62 -3.79 -13.55
C ASN A 120 -14.38 -2.58 -14.45
N ILE A 121 -13.46 -2.67 -15.40
CA ILE A 121 -13.16 -1.59 -16.35
C ILE A 121 -13.63 -2.06 -17.73
N ILE A 122 -14.53 -1.31 -18.34
CA ILE A 122 -15.02 -1.53 -19.69
C ILE A 122 -14.40 -0.45 -20.57
N PHE A 123 -13.60 -0.85 -21.57
CA PHE A 123 -13.17 0.04 -22.64
C PHE A 123 -14.23 0.03 -23.76
N ASP A 124 -14.73 1.21 -24.10
CA ASP A 124 -15.92 1.43 -24.95
C ASP A 124 -15.52 2.40 -26.07
N GLY A 125 -14.59 1.96 -26.94
CA GLY A 125 -13.98 2.81 -27.98
C GLY A 125 -13.01 3.83 -27.38
N ALA A 126 -12.14 3.39 -26.47
CA ALA A 126 -11.13 4.23 -25.83
C ALA A 126 -9.85 4.30 -26.67
N GLN A 127 -9.38 5.50 -26.96
CA GLN A 127 -8.12 5.75 -27.66
C GLN A 127 -7.27 6.64 -26.76
N ILE A 128 -6.22 6.08 -26.16
CA ILE A 128 -5.34 6.80 -25.23
C ILE A 128 -3.92 6.71 -25.74
N GLN A 129 -3.28 7.86 -25.97
CA GLN A 129 -1.84 7.95 -26.17
C GLN A 129 -1.23 8.92 -25.17
N ASN A 130 -0.34 8.41 -24.32
CA ASN A 130 0.52 9.25 -23.49
C ASN A 130 1.80 9.56 -24.29
N ASN A 131 2.30 10.79 -24.23
CA ASN A 131 3.52 11.19 -24.92
C ASN A 131 4.49 12.01 -24.06
N GLN A 132 4.13 12.34 -22.82
CA GLN A 132 4.94 13.23 -21.99
C GLN A 132 5.96 12.47 -21.14
N MET A 133 7.14 13.06 -21.06
CA MET A 133 8.28 12.56 -20.30
C MET A 133 8.98 13.72 -19.58
N TYR A 134 9.69 13.42 -18.51
CA TYR A 134 10.44 14.38 -17.71
C TYR A 134 11.71 13.75 -17.13
N ASP A 135 12.75 14.55 -16.94
CA ASP A 135 13.96 14.14 -16.23
C ASP A 135 13.61 13.93 -14.75
N SER A 136 13.36 12.68 -14.36
CA SER A 136 12.69 12.33 -13.10
C SER A 136 13.63 12.16 -11.89
N GLY A 137 14.93 12.00 -12.15
CA GLY A 137 15.92 11.76 -11.11
C GLY A 137 17.35 11.65 -11.65
N VAL A 138 18.28 11.48 -10.72
CA VAL A 138 19.73 11.38 -10.97
C VAL A 138 20.29 10.16 -10.24
N ASP A 139 21.19 9.40 -10.85
CA ASP A 139 21.92 8.32 -10.18
C ASP A 139 23.10 8.84 -9.32
N SER A 140 23.88 7.95 -8.72
CA SER A 140 25.09 8.32 -7.95
C SER A 140 26.24 8.90 -8.78
N CYS A 141 26.07 8.96 -10.10
CA CYS A 141 27.07 9.23 -11.13
C CYS A 141 26.66 10.41 -12.02
N GLY A 142 25.57 11.11 -11.70
CA GLY A 142 25.08 12.25 -12.47
C GLY A 142 24.28 11.89 -13.72
N ASN A 143 24.04 10.61 -14.00
CA ASN A 143 23.22 10.20 -15.13
C ASN A 143 21.75 10.53 -14.87
N ILE A 144 21.08 11.08 -15.88
CA ILE A 144 19.73 11.61 -15.77
C ILE A 144 18.72 10.56 -16.24
N TYR A 145 17.68 10.33 -15.43
CA TYR A 145 16.61 9.38 -15.75
C TYR A 145 15.37 10.09 -16.28
N THR A 146 15.34 10.38 -17.59
CA THR A 146 14.10 10.79 -18.28
C THR A 146 13.10 9.64 -18.24
N ASN A 147 11.91 9.82 -17.69
CA ASN A 147 10.87 8.79 -17.56
C ASN A 147 9.49 9.31 -18.02
N GLN A 148 8.59 8.39 -18.36
CA GLN A 148 7.17 8.71 -18.58
C GLN A 148 6.51 9.27 -17.29
N LEU A 149 5.53 10.17 -17.44
CA LEU A 149 4.84 10.74 -16.27
C LEU A 149 4.13 9.68 -15.42
N PHE A 150 3.52 8.69 -16.09
CA PHE A 150 2.79 7.55 -15.52
C PHE A 150 2.40 6.56 -16.64
N PRO A 151 2.11 5.29 -16.32
CA PRO A 151 1.43 4.39 -17.26
C PRO A 151 0.02 4.88 -17.57
N VAL A 152 -0.56 4.39 -18.67
CA VAL A 152 -1.98 4.61 -18.98
C VAL A 152 -2.88 3.97 -17.93
N LEU A 153 -2.46 2.81 -17.38
CA LEU A 153 -3.20 2.04 -16.39
C LEU A 153 -2.28 1.50 -15.27
N ASP A 154 -2.43 1.97 -14.03
CA ASP A 154 -1.75 1.49 -12.82
C ASP A 154 -2.70 0.63 -11.98
N ILE A 155 -2.42 -0.67 -11.85
CA ILE A 155 -3.24 -1.64 -11.12
C ILE A 155 -2.53 -2.06 -9.83
N GLU A 156 -2.87 -1.39 -8.73
CA GLU A 156 -2.49 -1.80 -7.37
C GLU A 156 -3.58 -2.67 -6.69
N GLY A 157 -4.82 -2.59 -7.16
CA GLY A 157 -5.95 -3.43 -6.73
C GLY A 157 -6.18 -4.66 -7.62
N THR A 158 -7.44 -5.01 -7.85
CA THR A 158 -7.88 -6.07 -8.76
C THR A 158 -8.72 -5.44 -9.86
N ALA A 159 -8.39 -5.67 -11.13
CA ALA A 159 -9.06 -5.11 -12.29
C ALA A 159 -9.54 -6.20 -13.26
N ASN A 160 -10.86 -6.38 -13.37
CA ASN A 160 -11.48 -7.16 -14.44
C ASN A 160 -11.67 -6.24 -15.65
N LEU A 161 -10.92 -6.47 -16.73
CA LEU A 161 -11.02 -5.69 -17.96
C LEU A 161 -12.00 -6.34 -18.95
N TYR A 162 -12.77 -5.51 -19.63
CA TYR A 162 -13.72 -5.87 -20.70
C TYR A 162 -13.56 -4.86 -21.84
N VAL A 163 -13.92 -5.26 -23.06
CA VAL A 163 -13.94 -4.38 -24.23
C VAL A 163 -15.28 -4.51 -24.95
N GLU A 164 -15.96 -3.39 -25.21
CA GLU A 164 -17.20 -3.34 -26.00
C GLU A 164 -16.92 -2.95 -27.46
N GLU A 165 -16.12 -1.90 -27.66
CA GLU A 165 -15.62 -1.45 -28.97
C GLU A 165 -14.10 -1.32 -28.94
N ASP A 166 -13.43 -1.61 -30.07
CA ASP A 166 -11.97 -1.68 -30.20
C ASP A 166 -11.26 -0.45 -29.59
N SER A 167 -10.30 -0.73 -28.72
CA SER A 167 -9.69 0.28 -27.84
C SER A 167 -8.17 0.15 -27.81
N CYS A 168 -7.46 1.26 -27.96
CA CYS A 168 -6.00 1.32 -28.03
C CYS A 168 -5.41 2.15 -26.88
N LEU A 169 -4.38 1.62 -26.23
CA LEU A 169 -3.62 2.26 -25.17
C LEU A 169 -2.13 2.33 -25.58
N THR A 170 -1.56 3.53 -25.63
CA THR A 170 -0.20 3.78 -26.16
C THR A 170 0.68 4.48 -25.13
N SER A 171 1.89 3.96 -24.88
CA SER A 171 2.91 4.62 -24.03
C SER A 171 3.63 5.76 -24.78
N PRO A 172 4.46 6.57 -24.07
CA PRO A 172 5.40 7.46 -24.74
C PRO A 172 6.41 6.73 -25.65
N ASP A 173 7.01 7.51 -26.54
CA ASP A 173 8.01 7.13 -27.54
C ASP A 173 9.42 7.12 -26.91
N LYS A 174 9.71 6.06 -26.13
CA LYS A 174 11.01 5.86 -25.45
C LYS A 174 11.21 4.41 -24.96
N ASP A 175 12.46 3.93 -25.05
CA ASP A 175 13.03 2.77 -24.36
C ASP A 175 12.50 2.57 -22.92
N TYR A 176 12.14 1.34 -22.57
CA TYR A 176 11.62 0.96 -21.24
C TYR A 176 10.31 1.66 -20.79
N SER A 177 9.65 2.44 -21.65
CA SER A 177 8.27 2.91 -21.41
C SER A 177 7.30 1.74 -21.28
N TYR A 178 6.17 1.95 -20.59
CA TYR A 178 5.18 0.89 -20.37
C TYR A 178 3.74 1.38 -20.32
N VAL A 179 2.86 0.65 -21.01
CA VAL A 179 1.44 1.00 -21.17
C VAL A 179 0.65 0.73 -19.87
N ILE A 180 0.82 -0.46 -19.31
CA ILE A 180 0.16 -0.90 -18.07
C ILE A 180 1.22 -1.26 -17.03
N GLN A 181 1.03 -0.81 -15.78
CA GLN A 181 1.75 -1.35 -14.62
C GLN A 181 0.79 -2.18 -13.77
N VAL A 182 1.18 -3.40 -13.42
CA VAL A 182 0.37 -4.31 -12.60
C VAL A 182 1.19 -4.77 -11.40
N THR A 183 0.80 -4.32 -10.20
CA THR A 183 1.31 -4.86 -8.93
C THR A 183 0.25 -5.66 -8.18
N GLY A 184 -1.02 -5.52 -8.56
CA GLY A 184 -2.13 -6.34 -8.09
C GLY A 184 -2.54 -7.38 -9.13
N ASP A 185 -3.84 -7.53 -9.37
CA ASP A 185 -4.39 -8.56 -10.26
C ASP A 185 -5.06 -7.94 -11.48
N MET A 186 -4.64 -8.30 -12.68
CA MET A 186 -5.28 -7.95 -13.95
C MET A 186 -5.94 -9.19 -14.55
N THR A 187 -7.21 -9.08 -14.94
CA THR A 187 -7.91 -10.16 -15.65
C THR A 187 -8.69 -9.63 -16.85
N LEU A 188 -8.27 -9.96 -18.07
CA LEU A 188 -9.07 -9.74 -19.27
C LEU A 188 -10.19 -10.79 -19.33
N LYS A 189 -11.42 -10.32 -19.56
CA LYS A 189 -12.64 -11.11 -19.65
C LYS A 189 -13.18 -11.07 -21.09
N GLU A 190 -14.11 -11.98 -21.38
CA GLU A 190 -14.84 -11.98 -22.65
C GLU A 190 -15.51 -10.62 -22.92
N GLY A 191 -15.35 -10.13 -24.15
CA GLY A 191 -15.84 -8.85 -24.65
C GLY A 191 -16.14 -8.92 -26.15
N ASN A 192 -16.66 -7.83 -26.71
CA ASN A 192 -17.05 -7.76 -28.13
C ASN A 192 -15.97 -7.13 -29.03
N GLY A 193 -15.05 -6.34 -28.46
CA GLY A 193 -13.94 -5.70 -29.19
C GLY A 193 -12.55 -6.14 -28.72
N ARG A 194 -11.52 -5.61 -29.38
CA ARG A 194 -10.09 -5.85 -29.11
C ARG A 194 -9.48 -4.78 -28.19
N LEU A 195 -8.65 -5.20 -27.24
CA LEU A 195 -7.74 -4.31 -26.51
C LEU A 195 -6.36 -4.35 -27.20
N THR A 196 -5.88 -3.20 -27.66
CA THR A 196 -4.54 -3.06 -28.26
C THR A 196 -3.63 -2.26 -27.32
N LEU A 197 -2.47 -2.82 -26.98
CA LEU A 197 -1.42 -2.17 -26.20
C LEU A 197 -0.25 -1.86 -27.13
N MET A 198 0.05 -0.58 -27.35
CA MET A 198 1.09 -0.07 -28.24
C MET A 198 2.21 0.60 -27.44
N LEU A 199 3.45 0.47 -27.90
CA LEU A 199 4.52 1.36 -27.46
C LEU A 199 4.58 2.57 -28.40
N GLY A 200 4.84 3.75 -27.86
CA GLY A 200 4.99 4.96 -28.68
C GLY A 200 6.18 4.91 -29.64
N ASN A 201 7.15 4.03 -29.39
CA ASN A 201 8.30 3.81 -30.28
C ASN A 201 8.08 2.74 -31.35
N CYS A 202 7.02 1.92 -31.29
CA CYS A 202 6.71 0.96 -32.35
C CYS A 202 6.21 1.66 -33.62
N LYS A 203 7.12 1.96 -34.56
CA LYS A 203 6.84 2.59 -35.84
C LYS A 203 7.00 1.58 -36.98
N GLU A 204 6.03 1.50 -37.89
CA GLU A 204 6.06 0.51 -38.98
C GLU A 204 7.11 0.84 -40.08
N ASP A 205 7.58 2.08 -40.14
CA ASP A 205 8.47 2.63 -41.20
C ASP A 205 9.86 3.07 -40.67
N SER A 206 10.40 2.40 -39.64
CA SER A 206 11.60 2.83 -38.90
C SER A 206 12.85 2.00 -39.23
N GLU A 207 13.94 2.65 -39.66
CA GLU A 207 15.24 2.00 -39.98
C GLU A 207 16.28 2.12 -38.84
N GLU A 208 15.92 2.65 -37.66
CA GLU A 208 16.86 2.89 -36.54
C GLU A 208 16.81 1.77 -35.46
N GLU A 209 17.86 1.65 -34.64
CA GLU A 209 18.04 0.52 -33.69
C GLU A 209 17.12 0.53 -32.46
N GLU A 210 15.81 0.37 -32.65
CA GLU A 210 14.80 0.43 -31.57
C GLU A 210 15.06 -0.57 -30.41
N ASN A 211 14.97 -0.07 -29.18
CA ASN A 211 14.89 -0.89 -27.96
C ASN A 211 13.43 -0.88 -27.47
N TYR A 212 12.81 -2.05 -27.42
CA TYR A 212 11.37 -2.15 -27.19
C TYR A 212 11.02 -2.09 -25.69
N GLY A 213 9.98 -1.31 -25.35
CA GLY A 213 9.40 -1.23 -24.00
C GLY A 213 8.44 -2.37 -23.65
N TYR A 214 7.63 -2.16 -22.61
CA TYR A 214 6.76 -3.20 -22.04
C TYR A 214 5.27 -2.89 -22.28
N SER A 215 4.53 -3.82 -22.88
CA SER A 215 3.06 -3.69 -22.96
C SER A 215 2.44 -3.77 -21.56
N ILE A 216 3.00 -4.64 -20.70
CA ILE A 216 2.61 -4.78 -19.30
C ILE A 216 3.87 -4.99 -18.45
N LEU A 217 4.11 -4.08 -17.50
CA LEU A 217 5.17 -4.21 -16.51
C LEU A 217 4.59 -4.73 -15.18
N GLY A 218 5.06 -5.91 -14.75
CA GLY A 218 4.61 -6.57 -13.51
C GLY A 218 5.25 -6.06 -12.23
N MET A 219 6.19 -5.10 -12.30
CA MET A 219 6.98 -4.60 -11.17
C MET A 219 6.85 -3.09 -10.97
N LYS A 220 7.21 -2.62 -9.76
CA LYS A 220 7.22 -1.20 -9.37
C LYS A 220 8.38 -0.99 -8.38
N GLU A 221 9.21 0.03 -8.61
CA GLU A 221 10.35 0.35 -7.74
C GLU A 221 9.89 0.54 -6.28
N GLY A 222 10.69 0.05 -5.32
CA GLY A 222 10.31 0.06 -3.91
C GLY A 222 9.19 -0.92 -3.51
N GLU A 223 8.58 -1.65 -4.47
CA GLU A 223 7.71 -2.81 -4.21
C GLU A 223 8.26 -4.11 -4.84
N ASN A 224 9.60 -4.25 -4.98
CA ASN A 224 10.31 -5.40 -5.58
C ASN A 224 9.88 -6.80 -5.04
N ARG A 225 9.26 -6.85 -3.86
CA ARG A 225 8.68 -8.05 -3.24
C ARG A 225 7.28 -8.44 -3.75
N ARG A 226 6.69 -7.65 -4.65
CA ARG A 226 5.31 -7.76 -5.11
C ARG A 226 5.24 -7.55 -6.62
N GLN A 227 5.20 -8.67 -7.33
CA GLN A 227 4.87 -8.69 -8.76
C GLN A 227 3.36 -8.84 -8.93
N GLY A 228 2.79 -8.27 -10.00
CA GLY A 228 1.37 -8.43 -10.31
C GLY A 228 1.04 -9.77 -10.99
N THR A 229 -0.24 -10.10 -11.10
CA THR A 229 -0.75 -11.24 -11.89
C THR A 229 -1.49 -10.76 -13.13
N VAL A 230 -1.33 -11.48 -14.24
CA VAL A 230 -2.04 -11.23 -15.51
C VAL A 230 -2.77 -12.49 -15.93
N THR A 231 -4.08 -12.38 -16.12
CA THR A 231 -4.96 -13.48 -16.51
C THR A 231 -5.79 -13.12 -17.75
N LEU A 232 -5.86 -14.01 -18.73
CA LEU A 232 -6.78 -13.94 -19.87
C LEU A 232 -7.81 -15.06 -19.73
N GLU A 233 -9.05 -14.73 -19.34
CA GLU A 233 -10.18 -15.68 -19.33
C GLU A 233 -10.90 -15.74 -20.68
N GLY A 234 -10.85 -14.64 -21.45
CA GLY A 234 -11.56 -14.43 -22.71
C GLY A 234 -11.12 -13.11 -23.38
N GLY A 235 -11.84 -12.70 -24.43
CA GLY A 235 -11.59 -11.46 -25.17
C GLY A 235 -10.48 -11.58 -26.22
N ASP A 236 -10.10 -10.45 -26.83
CA ASP A 236 -9.01 -10.34 -27.80
C ASP A 236 -8.00 -9.27 -27.34
N LEU A 237 -6.73 -9.67 -27.19
CA LEU A 237 -5.62 -8.81 -26.82
C LEU A 237 -4.61 -8.72 -27.96
N ALA A 238 -4.24 -7.51 -28.38
CA ALA A 238 -2.98 -7.25 -29.06
C ALA A 238 -2.01 -6.58 -28.08
N ALA A 239 -0.77 -7.07 -28.02
CA ALA A 239 0.28 -6.48 -27.20
C ALA A 239 1.58 -6.39 -27.98
N TYR A 240 1.98 -5.16 -28.29
CA TYR A 240 3.28 -4.80 -28.84
C TYR A 240 4.14 -4.33 -27.65
N GLY A 241 5.30 -4.94 -27.44
CA GLY A 241 6.04 -4.82 -26.18
C GLY A 241 5.84 -6.01 -25.26
N ALA A 242 6.85 -6.36 -24.46
CA ALA A 242 6.81 -7.56 -23.61
C ALA A 242 5.85 -7.43 -22.41
N ILE A 243 5.29 -8.58 -21.98
CA ILE A 243 4.64 -8.75 -20.68
C ILE A 243 5.72 -9.21 -19.71
N GLU A 244 6.30 -8.28 -18.96
CA GLU A 244 7.60 -8.47 -18.29
C GLU A 244 7.46 -8.41 -16.75
N GLY A 245 7.95 -9.44 -16.07
CA GLY A 245 8.18 -9.41 -14.62
C GLY A 245 6.93 -9.64 -13.75
N VAL A 246 5.95 -10.41 -14.22
CA VAL A 246 4.72 -10.75 -13.47
C VAL A 246 4.90 -12.01 -12.59
N GLU A 247 4.20 -12.12 -11.46
CA GLU A 247 4.22 -13.34 -10.63
C GLU A 247 3.60 -14.50 -11.41
N LYS A 248 2.52 -14.22 -12.15
CA LYS A 248 1.88 -15.24 -12.98
C LYS A 248 1.27 -14.68 -14.25
N PHE A 249 1.56 -15.33 -15.37
CA PHE A 249 0.78 -15.21 -16.59
C PHE A 249 -0.13 -16.45 -16.72
N THR A 250 -1.45 -16.23 -16.79
CA THR A 250 -2.43 -17.30 -17.00
C THR A 250 -3.30 -16.98 -18.21
N MET A 251 -3.57 -17.97 -19.06
CA MET A 251 -4.50 -17.84 -20.18
C MET A 251 -5.39 -19.07 -20.19
N THR A 252 -6.72 -18.93 -20.14
CA THR A 252 -7.67 -20.06 -20.14
C THR A 252 -8.64 -20.03 -21.31
N GLY A 253 -8.55 -19.00 -22.15
CA GLY A 253 -9.48 -18.72 -23.24
C GLY A 253 -9.12 -17.40 -23.94
N GLY A 254 -9.98 -16.97 -24.85
CA GLY A 254 -9.78 -15.75 -25.64
C GLY A 254 -8.68 -15.89 -26.71
N LYS A 255 -8.25 -14.73 -27.21
CA LYS A 255 -7.18 -14.56 -28.20
C LYS A 255 -6.10 -13.61 -27.68
N ALA A 256 -4.86 -13.88 -28.03
CA ALA A 256 -3.73 -12.99 -27.78
C ALA A 256 -2.78 -12.98 -28.96
N ASP A 257 -2.56 -11.81 -29.57
CA ASP A 257 -1.46 -11.54 -30.49
C ASP A 257 -0.36 -10.79 -29.71
N LEU A 258 0.78 -11.44 -29.47
CA LEU A 258 1.94 -10.83 -28.80
C LEU A 258 3.06 -10.59 -29.84
N SER A 259 3.61 -9.38 -29.90
CA SER A 259 4.73 -9.00 -30.77
C SER A 259 5.84 -8.33 -29.97
N TYR A 260 7.09 -8.77 -30.15
CA TYR A 260 8.24 -8.17 -29.46
C TYR A 260 9.56 -8.45 -30.18
N GLY A 261 10.40 -7.42 -30.31
CA GLY A 261 11.64 -7.47 -31.08
C GLY A 261 12.96 -7.53 -30.29
N ASP A 262 12.94 -7.64 -28.95
CA ASP A 262 14.18 -7.71 -28.15
C ASP A 262 14.09 -8.67 -26.94
N GLY A 263 13.91 -9.97 -27.23
CA GLY A 263 14.22 -11.04 -26.29
C GLY A 263 13.09 -12.04 -26.03
N ARG A 264 11.94 -11.58 -25.52
CA ARG A 264 10.79 -12.41 -25.07
C ARG A 264 9.45 -11.68 -25.02
N CYS A 265 8.36 -12.34 -25.46
CA CYS A 265 7.00 -11.77 -25.37
C CYS A 265 6.41 -11.84 -23.97
N VAL A 266 6.72 -12.88 -23.18
CA VAL A 266 6.23 -13.05 -21.80
C VAL A 266 7.36 -13.51 -20.88
N TYR A 267 7.51 -12.83 -19.74
CA TYR A 267 8.32 -13.27 -18.60
C TYR A 267 7.51 -13.27 -17.32
N ALA A 268 7.41 -14.43 -16.68
CA ALA A 268 6.71 -14.62 -15.42
C ALA A 268 7.49 -15.53 -14.46
N GLU A 269 7.20 -15.46 -13.16
CA GLU A 269 7.57 -16.53 -12.23
C GLU A 269 6.90 -17.86 -12.65
N ASP A 270 5.59 -17.86 -12.96
CA ASP A 270 4.90 -19.03 -13.54
C ASP A 270 4.03 -18.69 -14.78
N ILE A 271 4.14 -19.48 -15.85
CA ILE A 271 3.31 -19.39 -17.07
C ILE A 271 2.37 -20.60 -17.15
N ALA A 272 1.05 -20.35 -17.25
CA ALA A 272 0.03 -21.39 -17.38
C ALA A 272 -0.97 -21.06 -18.50
N ILE A 273 -0.83 -21.71 -19.67
CA ILE A 273 -1.71 -21.55 -20.82
C ILE A 273 -2.60 -22.79 -20.91
N LEU A 274 -3.86 -22.67 -20.51
CA LEU A 274 -4.84 -23.75 -20.31
C LEU A 274 -5.98 -23.71 -21.36
N GLY A 275 -5.80 -22.95 -22.46
CA GLY A 275 -6.76 -22.80 -23.54
C GLY A 275 -6.57 -21.50 -24.34
N GLY A 276 -7.39 -21.30 -25.37
CA GLY A 276 -7.40 -20.10 -26.23
C GLY A 276 -6.48 -20.15 -27.46
N GLU A 277 -6.46 -19.06 -28.22
CA GLU A 277 -5.60 -18.89 -29.41
C GLU A 277 -4.50 -17.85 -29.14
N LEU A 278 -3.22 -18.23 -29.25
CA LEU A 278 -2.08 -17.37 -29.00
C LEU A 278 -1.20 -17.26 -30.27
N SER A 279 -1.10 -16.07 -30.85
CA SER A 279 -0.07 -15.75 -31.83
C SER A 279 1.14 -15.15 -31.15
N LEU A 280 2.32 -15.66 -31.49
CA LEU A 280 3.62 -15.14 -31.09
C LEU A 280 4.33 -14.62 -32.35
N THR A 281 4.76 -13.37 -32.32
CA THR A 281 5.33 -12.67 -33.47
C THR A 281 6.73 -12.20 -33.13
N ASP A 282 7.71 -12.67 -33.92
CA ASP A 282 9.05 -12.10 -33.96
C ASP A 282 9.02 -10.82 -34.82
N ASP A 283 9.34 -9.70 -34.16
CA ASP A 283 9.37 -8.34 -34.72
C ASP A 283 10.82 -7.83 -34.89
N ALA A 284 11.84 -8.71 -34.78
CA ALA A 284 13.25 -8.33 -34.70
C ALA A 284 14.03 -8.46 -36.01
N GLU A 285 14.84 -7.45 -36.31
CA GLU A 285 16.02 -7.62 -37.17
C GLU A 285 17.29 -8.03 -36.37
N LYS A 286 17.24 -7.95 -35.04
CA LYS A 286 18.35 -8.24 -34.11
C LYS A 286 18.48 -9.74 -33.80
N GLU A 287 19.71 -10.29 -33.82
CA GLU A 287 19.99 -11.72 -33.56
C GLU A 287 19.69 -12.23 -32.12
N TRP A 288 19.26 -11.35 -31.22
CA TRP A 288 19.26 -11.61 -29.76
C TRP A 288 18.01 -12.32 -29.23
N ILE A 289 16.93 -12.49 -30.01
CA ILE A 289 15.76 -13.23 -29.53
C ILE A 289 16.16 -14.65 -29.13
N SER A 290 15.77 -15.00 -27.91
CA SER A 290 16.02 -16.31 -27.33
C SER A 290 14.74 -17.13 -27.23
N TYR A 291 13.67 -16.60 -26.62
CA TYR A 291 12.42 -17.35 -26.39
C TYR A 291 11.20 -16.45 -26.30
N PHE A 292 10.08 -16.84 -26.91
CA PHE A 292 8.82 -16.10 -26.75
C PHE A 292 8.24 -16.18 -25.33
N LEU A 293 8.14 -17.37 -24.76
CA LEU A 293 7.51 -17.62 -23.45
C LEU A 293 8.56 -18.12 -22.44
N LYS A 294 8.91 -17.28 -21.47
CA LYS A 294 9.94 -17.60 -20.47
C LYS A 294 9.37 -17.63 -19.05
N GLY A 295 9.16 -18.84 -18.51
CA GLY A 295 8.63 -19.05 -17.17
C GLY A 295 9.74 -19.45 -16.19
N ARG A 296 10.08 -18.55 -15.26
CA ARG A 296 11.23 -18.73 -14.35
C ARG A 296 11.12 -19.97 -13.49
N ASN A 297 10.01 -20.18 -12.78
CA ASN A 297 9.76 -21.43 -12.06
C ASN A 297 9.21 -22.50 -13.01
N SER A 298 8.14 -22.20 -13.75
CA SER A 298 7.52 -23.17 -14.67
C SER A 298 6.85 -22.56 -15.90
N VAL A 299 6.74 -23.39 -16.94
CA VAL A 299 5.86 -23.19 -18.09
C VAL A 299 4.99 -24.45 -18.22
N TYR A 300 3.68 -24.27 -18.24
CA TYR A 300 2.70 -25.34 -18.47
C TYR A 300 1.71 -24.92 -19.56
N ILE A 301 1.49 -25.80 -20.54
CA ILE A 301 0.62 -25.57 -21.70
C ILE A 301 -0.32 -26.77 -21.88
N ASP A 302 -1.63 -26.54 -21.76
CA ASP A 302 -2.70 -27.54 -21.90
C ASP A 302 -3.85 -26.98 -22.76
N GLY A 303 -4.43 -27.78 -23.65
CA GLY A 303 -5.59 -27.42 -24.49
C GLY A 303 -5.44 -26.19 -25.40
N ALA A 304 -4.24 -25.63 -25.57
CA ALA A 304 -4.01 -24.36 -26.24
C ALA A 304 -3.79 -24.50 -27.76
N LYS A 305 -4.04 -23.43 -28.52
CA LYS A 305 -3.63 -23.30 -29.92
C LYS A 305 -2.62 -22.16 -30.03
N ILE A 306 -1.36 -22.49 -30.31
CA ILE A 306 -0.26 -21.52 -30.40
C ILE A 306 0.28 -21.48 -31.84
N THR A 307 0.48 -20.28 -32.38
CA THR A 307 1.12 -20.06 -33.68
C THR A 307 2.30 -19.12 -33.49
N ALA A 308 3.50 -19.51 -33.92
CA ALA A 308 4.67 -18.64 -33.97
C ALA A 308 5.05 -18.31 -35.42
N LYS A 309 5.36 -17.03 -35.67
CA LYS A 309 5.66 -16.46 -36.99
C LYS A 309 6.71 -15.36 -36.88
N GLN A 310 7.46 -15.12 -37.96
CA GLN A 310 8.24 -13.90 -38.12
C GLN A 310 7.42 -12.85 -38.86
N LYS A 311 7.67 -11.57 -38.57
CA LYS A 311 7.18 -10.43 -39.37
C LYS A 311 8.01 -10.26 -40.65
N SER A 312 9.32 -10.39 -40.55
CA SER A 312 10.29 -10.32 -41.65
C SER A 312 11.30 -11.48 -41.57
N PRO A 313 11.53 -12.27 -42.64
CA PRO A 313 12.50 -13.37 -42.62
C PRO A 313 13.95 -12.86 -42.79
N THR A 314 14.56 -12.47 -41.67
CA THR A 314 15.96 -12.01 -41.61
C THR A 314 16.96 -13.18 -41.52
N GLN A 315 18.25 -12.92 -41.76
CA GLN A 315 19.32 -13.92 -41.66
C GLN A 315 19.72 -14.20 -40.19
N GLN A 316 18.78 -14.66 -39.36
CA GLN A 316 19.09 -15.09 -38.00
C GLN A 316 19.98 -16.34 -38.00
N SER A 317 21.09 -16.31 -37.24
CA SER A 317 22.03 -17.44 -37.14
C SER A 317 21.54 -18.60 -36.24
N VAL A 318 20.50 -18.41 -35.42
CA VAL A 318 20.00 -19.41 -34.44
C VAL A 318 18.46 -19.40 -34.35
N LYS A 319 17.83 -20.57 -34.47
CA LYS A 319 16.35 -20.73 -34.38
C LYS A 319 15.78 -20.24 -33.05
N ILE A 320 14.76 -19.37 -33.06
CA ILE A 320 14.07 -18.85 -31.84
C ILE A 320 13.34 -19.98 -31.09
N GLY A 321 13.39 -19.97 -29.76
CA GLY A 321 12.62 -20.90 -28.94
C GLY A 321 11.17 -20.46 -28.71
N ILE A 322 10.21 -21.39 -28.73
CA ILE A 322 8.83 -21.08 -28.31
C ILE A 322 8.75 -20.93 -26.79
N VAL A 323 9.40 -21.84 -26.04
CA VAL A 323 9.39 -21.90 -24.57
C VAL A 323 10.80 -22.02 -23.98
N GLU A 324 11.03 -21.37 -22.84
CA GLU A 324 12.09 -21.68 -21.88
C GLU A 324 11.54 -21.69 -20.44
N SER A 325 12.14 -22.51 -19.59
CA SER A 325 12.09 -22.29 -18.15
C SER A 325 13.49 -22.33 -17.56
N GLU A 326 13.76 -21.43 -16.62
CA GLU A 326 15.03 -21.30 -15.90
C GLU A 326 15.19 -22.38 -14.81
N GLY A 327 14.12 -23.11 -14.48
CA GLY A 327 14.00 -23.84 -13.21
C GLY A 327 13.24 -25.16 -13.20
N SER A 328 12.51 -25.53 -14.25
CA SER A 328 11.92 -26.87 -14.39
C SER A 328 11.64 -27.23 -15.84
N ASN A 329 11.56 -28.51 -16.17
CA ASN A 329 11.19 -28.94 -17.53
C ASN A 329 9.79 -28.43 -17.86
N THR A 330 9.65 -27.70 -18.97
CA THR A 330 8.35 -27.26 -19.51
C THR A 330 7.44 -28.45 -19.77
N VAL A 331 6.16 -28.36 -19.39
CA VAL A 331 5.17 -29.40 -19.66
C VAL A 331 4.18 -28.92 -20.72
N ILE A 332 4.00 -29.71 -21.78
CA ILE A 332 3.01 -29.47 -22.83
C ILE A 332 2.15 -30.71 -23.03
N CYS A 333 0.83 -30.55 -23.01
CA CYS A 333 -0.14 -31.60 -23.34
C CYS A 333 -1.32 -31.03 -24.13
N ASN A 334 -2.04 -31.91 -24.85
CA ASN A 334 -3.35 -31.68 -25.48
C ASN A 334 -3.51 -30.44 -26.41
N SER A 335 -2.38 -29.82 -26.77
CA SER A 335 -2.27 -28.51 -27.41
C SER A 335 -1.72 -28.62 -28.83
N VAL A 336 -2.12 -27.68 -29.70
CA VAL A 336 -1.65 -27.56 -31.08
C VAL A 336 -0.68 -26.39 -31.15
N ILE A 337 0.58 -26.63 -31.51
CA ILE A 337 1.59 -25.59 -31.66
C ILE A 337 2.14 -25.65 -33.08
N SER A 338 2.08 -24.53 -33.79
CA SER A 338 2.50 -24.39 -35.19
C SER A 338 3.61 -23.34 -35.32
N TYR A 339 4.68 -23.69 -36.01
CA TYR A 339 5.81 -22.80 -36.32
C TYR A 339 6.58 -23.31 -37.54
N ASP A 340 7.32 -22.41 -38.19
CA ASP A 340 8.29 -22.79 -39.22
C ASP A 340 9.57 -23.32 -38.57
N GLU A 341 9.89 -24.58 -38.83
CA GLU A 341 11.08 -25.25 -38.30
C GLU A 341 12.40 -24.73 -38.89
N GLN A 342 12.39 -23.91 -39.94
CA GLN A 342 13.59 -23.20 -40.40
C GLN A 342 14.04 -22.17 -39.35
N TYR A 343 13.10 -21.42 -38.77
CA TYR A 343 13.35 -20.27 -37.91
C TYR A 343 13.07 -20.51 -36.42
N PHE A 344 12.26 -21.52 -36.10
CA PHE A 344 11.82 -21.80 -34.72
C PHE A 344 12.17 -23.22 -34.25
N THR A 345 12.35 -23.35 -32.95
CA THR A 345 12.44 -24.60 -32.19
C THR A 345 11.50 -24.52 -31.00
N LEU A 346 11.01 -25.66 -30.50
CA LEU A 346 10.18 -25.67 -29.29
C LEU A 346 10.95 -25.09 -28.10
N ASN A 347 12.22 -25.46 -27.94
CA ASN A 347 13.15 -24.98 -26.90
C ASN A 347 14.60 -25.05 -27.44
N ARG A 348 15.52 -24.23 -26.91
CA ARG A 348 16.96 -24.22 -27.22
C ARG A 348 17.84 -24.91 -26.15
N MET A 349 17.44 -24.87 -24.87
CA MET A 349 18.33 -25.14 -23.73
C MET A 349 17.85 -26.23 -22.77
N SER A 350 16.56 -26.59 -22.77
CA SER A 350 16.02 -27.63 -21.88
C SER A 350 15.04 -28.58 -22.57
N ASP A 351 14.90 -29.79 -22.03
CA ASP A 351 13.95 -30.77 -22.53
C ASP A 351 12.52 -30.36 -22.19
N VAL A 352 11.67 -30.27 -23.21
CA VAL A 352 10.21 -30.17 -23.03
C VAL A 352 9.65 -31.57 -22.85
N SER A 353 8.76 -31.72 -21.87
CA SER A 353 8.14 -32.99 -21.52
C SER A 353 6.62 -32.98 -21.62
N ASP A 354 6.04 -34.18 -21.70
CA ASP A 354 4.63 -34.40 -21.43
C ASP A 354 4.32 -34.46 -19.92
N VAL A 355 3.07 -34.79 -19.58
CA VAL A 355 2.64 -35.04 -18.19
C VAL A 355 3.21 -36.33 -17.58
N TYR A 356 3.80 -37.23 -18.37
CA TYR A 356 4.47 -38.46 -17.90
C TYR A 356 5.97 -38.26 -17.64
N GLY A 357 6.47 -37.02 -17.76
CA GLY A 357 7.88 -36.69 -17.55
C GLY A 357 8.80 -37.25 -18.65
N ARG A 358 8.25 -37.47 -19.84
CA ARG A 358 8.94 -37.98 -21.02
C ARG A 358 9.21 -36.85 -22.01
N LYS A 359 10.42 -36.82 -22.58
CA LYS A 359 10.78 -35.83 -23.60
C LYS A 359 9.86 -36.02 -24.81
N ILE A 360 9.33 -34.92 -25.34
CA ILE A 360 8.50 -34.89 -26.55
C ILE A 360 9.19 -34.13 -27.68
N GLY A 361 8.91 -34.53 -28.91
CA GLY A 361 9.26 -33.84 -30.15
C GLY A 361 8.01 -33.58 -30.99
N LEU A 362 8.10 -32.66 -31.95
CA LEU A 362 7.03 -32.41 -32.91
C LEU A 362 7.27 -33.27 -34.15
N PHE A 363 6.35 -34.18 -34.45
CA PHE A 363 6.51 -35.14 -35.56
C PHE A 363 5.33 -35.06 -36.52
N THR A 364 5.60 -35.29 -37.81
CA THR A 364 4.58 -35.64 -38.80
C THR A 364 4.52 -37.16 -38.91
N VAL A 365 3.32 -37.73 -38.81
CA VAL A 365 3.03 -39.14 -39.11
C VAL A 365 2.04 -39.28 -40.26
N ASP A 366 2.01 -40.45 -40.88
CA ASP A 366 1.16 -40.79 -42.01
C ASP A 366 0.27 -42.01 -41.74
N GLY A 367 -0.57 -42.36 -42.73
CA GLY A 367 -1.35 -43.60 -42.73
C GLY A 367 -2.46 -43.68 -41.69
N LEU A 368 -2.93 -42.55 -41.15
CA LEU A 368 -4.13 -42.46 -40.34
C LEU A 368 -5.38 -42.38 -41.24
N LEU A 369 -6.57 -42.48 -40.66
CA LEU A 369 -7.81 -42.18 -41.38
C LEU A 369 -7.86 -40.68 -41.73
N GLU A 370 -8.18 -40.34 -42.97
CA GLU A 370 -8.30 -38.97 -43.48
C GLU A 370 -9.33 -38.13 -42.70
N ASN A 371 -9.13 -36.81 -42.64
CA ASN A 371 -10.11 -35.82 -42.13
C ASN A 371 -10.75 -36.12 -40.75
N THR A 372 -10.08 -36.92 -39.92
CA THR A 372 -10.64 -37.52 -38.70
C THR A 372 -10.01 -36.91 -37.45
N LYS A 373 -10.86 -36.60 -36.46
CA LYS A 373 -10.43 -35.95 -35.22
C LYS A 373 -9.68 -36.91 -34.31
N VAL A 374 -8.57 -36.44 -33.75
CA VAL A 374 -7.78 -37.19 -32.77
C VAL A 374 -8.48 -37.11 -31.42
N LYS A 375 -8.58 -38.26 -30.74
CA LYS A 375 -9.23 -38.41 -29.43
C LYS A 375 -8.22 -38.45 -28.29
N THR A 376 -7.16 -39.24 -28.45
CA THR A 376 -6.04 -39.31 -27.49
C THR A 376 -4.72 -39.59 -28.17
N ILE A 377 -3.62 -39.04 -27.63
CA ILE A 377 -2.25 -39.49 -27.88
C ILE A 377 -1.67 -39.99 -26.55
N ASN A 378 -1.12 -41.19 -26.50
CA ASN A 378 -0.59 -41.83 -25.28
C ASN A 378 -1.59 -41.81 -24.10
N GLY A 379 -2.88 -41.93 -24.42
CA GLY A 379 -4.00 -41.86 -23.47
C GLY A 379 -4.36 -40.45 -22.97
N GLN A 380 -3.58 -39.41 -23.32
CA GLN A 380 -3.90 -38.01 -23.03
C GLN A 380 -4.89 -37.45 -24.07
N PRO A 381 -5.98 -36.78 -23.66
CA PRO A 381 -7.08 -36.39 -24.55
C PRO A 381 -6.81 -35.07 -25.28
N VAL A 382 -6.52 -35.15 -26.57
CA VAL A 382 -6.08 -33.99 -27.37
C VAL A 382 -7.27 -33.14 -27.84
N THR A 383 -7.07 -31.82 -27.87
CA THR A 383 -8.07 -30.87 -28.41
C THR A 383 -7.62 -30.29 -29.75
N ASN A 384 -8.58 -29.86 -30.58
CA ASN A 384 -8.36 -29.11 -31.82
C ASN A 384 -7.46 -29.77 -32.88
N LEU A 385 -7.18 -31.08 -32.74
CA LEU A 385 -6.30 -31.84 -33.62
C LEU A 385 -7.10 -32.80 -34.52
N GLN A 386 -6.81 -32.75 -35.83
CA GLN A 386 -7.48 -33.53 -36.88
C GLN A 386 -6.45 -33.92 -37.94
N THR A 387 -6.60 -35.10 -38.54
CA THR A 387 -5.78 -35.56 -39.67
C THR A 387 -6.10 -34.79 -40.96
N ALA A 388 -5.13 -34.68 -41.85
CA ALA A 388 -5.26 -34.03 -43.15
C ALA A 388 -6.00 -34.92 -44.17
N GLU A 389 -6.21 -34.40 -45.39
CA GLU A 389 -6.86 -35.11 -46.50
C GLU A 389 -6.04 -36.32 -47.01
N ASP A 390 -4.72 -36.31 -46.82
CA ASP A 390 -3.81 -37.43 -47.16
C ASP A 390 -3.63 -38.43 -46.00
N GLY A 391 -4.34 -38.24 -44.88
CA GLY A 391 -4.19 -39.07 -43.68
C GLY A 391 -2.92 -38.77 -42.88
N THR A 392 -2.22 -37.67 -43.14
CA THR A 392 -1.10 -37.21 -42.30
C THR A 392 -1.57 -36.44 -41.06
N LEU A 393 -0.67 -36.30 -40.09
CA LEU A 393 -0.90 -35.59 -38.84
C LEU A 393 0.41 -35.04 -38.28
N LYS A 394 0.48 -33.74 -37.99
CA LYS A 394 1.59 -33.12 -37.26
C LYS A 394 1.21 -32.88 -35.80
N CYS A 395 1.90 -33.52 -34.86
CA CYS A 395 1.60 -33.43 -33.43
C CYS A 395 2.79 -33.81 -32.53
N PHE A 396 2.68 -33.55 -31.23
CA PHE A 396 3.70 -33.93 -30.26
C PHE A 396 3.62 -35.42 -29.93
N MET A 397 4.79 -36.07 -29.90
CA MET A 397 4.96 -37.47 -29.51
C MET A 397 6.25 -37.65 -28.72
N GLU A 398 6.33 -38.72 -27.93
CA GLU A 398 7.52 -39.06 -27.15
C GLU A 398 8.59 -39.75 -27.97
N TYR A 399 9.85 -39.54 -27.60
CA TYR A 399 11.00 -40.32 -28.10
C TYR A 399 10.95 -41.78 -27.62
N GLY A 400 10.13 -42.60 -28.28
CA GLY A 400 9.83 -43.99 -27.91
C GLY A 400 8.67 -44.56 -28.73
N LYS A 401 7.84 -45.40 -28.09
CA LYS A 401 6.59 -45.89 -28.67
C LYS A 401 5.41 -45.00 -28.29
N ASN A 402 4.53 -44.76 -29.24
CA ASN A 402 3.36 -43.89 -29.12
C ASN A 402 2.09 -44.61 -29.60
N ILE A 403 0.92 -44.15 -29.13
CA ILE A 403 -0.40 -44.63 -29.55
C ILE A 403 -1.32 -43.45 -29.85
N ILE A 404 -2.05 -43.53 -30.96
CA ILE A 404 -3.05 -42.55 -31.38
C ILE A 404 -4.40 -43.25 -31.42
N THR A 405 -5.39 -42.69 -30.73
CA THR A 405 -6.80 -43.07 -30.84
C THR A 405 -7.55 -41.93 -31.53
N LEU A 406 -8.36 -42.25 -32.53
CA LEU A 406 -9.24 -41.32 -33.23
C LEU A 406 -10.66 -41.32 -32.64
N GLU A 407 -11.48 -40.29 -32.92
CA GLU A 407 -12.83 -40.15 -32.35
C GLU A 407 -13.82 -41.23 -32.84
N ASP A 408 -13.56 -41.86 -33.99
CA ASP A 408 -14.30 -43.03 -34.49
C ASP A 408 -14.01 -44.32 -33.69
N GLY A 409 -12.91 -44.34 -32.91
CA GLY A 409 -12.41 -45.50 -32.19
C GLY A 409 -11.28 -46.26 -32.88
N SER A 410 -10.80 -45.80 -34.04
CA SER A 410 -9.61 -46.38 -34.70
C SER A 410 -8.34 -46.10 -33.89
N VAL A 411 -7.44 -47.09 -33.83
CA VAL A 411 -6.23 -47.06 -32.99
C VAL A 411 -5.01 -47.44 -33.82
N TYR A 412 -3.92 -46.70 -33.65
CA TYR A 412 -2.66 -46.85 -34.38
C TYR A 412 -1.48 -46.71 -33.41
N THR A 413 -0.37 -47.43 -33.62
CA THR A 413 0.86 -47.27 -32.85
C THR A 413 2.04 -46.89 -33.75
N TYR A 414 2.97 -46.11 -33.20
CA TYR A 414 4.14 -45.57 -33.90
C TYR A 414 5.38 -45.74 -33.02
N THR A 415 6.51 -46.06 -33.65
CA THR A 415 7.81 -46.23 -33.01
C THR A 415 8.80 -45.19 -33.54
N TYR A 416 9.39 -44.40 -32.63
CA TYR A 416 10.49 -43.49 -32.93
C TYR A 416 11.70 -44.23 -33.47
N GLN A 417 12.30 -43.68 -34.53
CA GLN A 417 13.61 -44.11 -35.04
C GLN A 417 14.49 -42.89 -35.37
N LEU A 418 15.77 -43.02 -35.06
CA LEU A 418 16.82 -42.08 -35.45
C LEU A 418 17.70 -42.74 -36.51
N ASP A 419 17.79 -42.13 -37.69
CA ASP A 419 18.86 -42.46 -38.64
C ASP A 419 20.18 -41.88 -38.12
N GLY A 420 21.07 -42.74 -37.65
CA GLY A 420 22.35 -42.37 -37.09
C GLY A 420 23.39 -41.87 -38.10
N GLU A 421 23.19 -42.06 -39.41
CA GLU A 421 24.10 -41.54 -40.44
C GLU A 421 23.75 -40.11 -40.87
N ASN A 422 22.46 -39.77 -40.89
CA ASN A 422 21.96 -38.47 -41.36
C ASN A 422 21.32 -37.60 -40.24
N ALA A 423 21.23 -38.10 -39.01
CA ALA A 423 20.54 -37.49 -37.87
C ALA A 423 19.05 -37.16 -38.12
N ILE A 424 18.37 -37.96 -38.96
CA ILE A 424 16.95 -37.77 -39.30
C ILE A 424 16.09 -38.50 -38.28
N GLU A 425 15.20 -37.75 -37.63
CA GLU A 425 14.25 -38.26 -36.64
C GLU A 425 12.90 -38.58 -37.30
N ASN A 426 12.38 -39.81 -37.10
CA ASN A 426 11.13 -40.26 -37.71
C ASN A 426 10.22 -41.00 -36.71
N MET A 427 8.91 -40.96 -36.97
CA MET A 427 7.90 -41.79 -36.31
C MET A 427 7.34 -42.80 -37.30
N ILE A 428 7.80 -44.05 -37.21
CA ILE A 428 7.38 -45.11 -38.15
C ILE A 428 6.16 -45.83 -37.59
N LYS A 429 5.12 -45.99 -38.41
CA LYS A 429 3.90 -46.73 -38.07
C LYS A 429 4.22 -48.22 -37.85
N ASP A 430 3.66 -48.82 -36.80
CA ASP A 430 3.77 -50.27 -36.58
C ASP A 430 2.72 -51.02 -37.45
N ASP A 431 3.16 -51.91 -38.34
CA ASP A 431 2.28 -52.82 -39.12
C ASP A 431 1.72 -54.00 -38.29
N SER A 432 2.11 -54.11 -37.02
CA SER A 432 1.69 -55.20 -36.13
C SER A 432 0.30 -54.96 -35.54
N ALA A 433 -0.36 -56.04 -35.12
CA ALA A 433 -1.61 -55.92 -34.37
C ALA A 433 -1.40 -55.08 -33.09
N VAL A 434 -2.21 -54.04 -32.92
CA VAL A 434 -2.10 -53.08 -31.82
C VAL A 434 -2.23 -53.79 -30.48
N SER A 435 -1.11 -53.87 -29.76
CA SER A 435 -1.02 -54.40 -28.39
C SER A 435 -0.89 -53.23 -27.43
N THR A 436 -1.67 -53.25 -26.35
CA THR A 436 -1.82 -52.12 -25.41
C THR A 436 -1.99 -52.60 -23.99
N HIS A 437 -1.56 -51.77 -23.04
CA HIS A 437 -1.72 -52.00 -21.61
C HIS A 437 -2.41 -50.82 -20.94
N LYS A 438 -3.16 -51.09 -19.88
CA LYS A 438 -3.84 -50.10 -19.04
C LYS A 438 -2.95 -49.72 -17.85
N ILE A 439 -2.69 -48.43 -17.72
CA ILE A 439 -2.02 -47.83 -16.56
C ILE A 439 -3.08 -47.23 -15.63
N THR A 440 -2.92 -47.47 -14.32
CA THR A 440 -3.73 -46.83 -13.27
C THR A 440 -2.80 -46.11 -12.29
N LEU A 441 -2.82 -44.77 -12.30
CA LEU A 441 -2.07 -43.96 -11.34
C LEU A 441 -2.95 -43.66 -10.11
N GLN A 442 -2.37 -43.71 -8.91
CA GLN A 442 -3.04 -43.37 -7.65
C GLN A 442 -2.11 -42.60 -6.72
N VAL A 443 -2.49 -41.39 -6.30
CA VAL A 443 -1.71 -40.61 -5.32
C VAL A 443 -1.73 -41.28 -3.93
N GLU A 444 -0.58 -41.32 -3.26
CA GLU A 444 -0.43 -41.98 -1.96
C GLU A 444 -1.39 -41.39 -0.92
N GLY A 445 -2.22 -42.25 -0.33
CA GLY A 445 -3.25 -41.84 0.65
C GLY A 445 -4.56 -41.30 0.06
N GLU A 446 -4.61 -41.00 -1.24
CA GLU A 446 -5.84 -40.65 -1.96
C GLU A 446 -6.64 -41.91 -2.38
N THR A 447 -7.93 -41.70 -2.71
CA THR A 447 -8.80 -42.74 -3.30
C THR A 447 -9.15 -42.47 -4.76
N ASN A 448 -8.63 -41.37 -5.33
CA ASN A 448 -8.83 -41.03 -6.73
C ASN A 448 -7.79 -41.80 -7.57
N GLN A 449 -8.23 -42.34 -8.70
CA GLN A 449 -7.40 -43.09 -9.65
C GLN A 449 -7.54 -42.46 -11.03
N GLN A 450 -6.44 -42.38 -11.76
CA GLN A 450 -6.41 -41.91 -13.14
C GLN A 450 -5.98 -43.06 -14.06
N GLU A 451 -6.84 -43.40 -15.00
CA GLU A 451 -6.65 -44.53 -15.90
C GLU A 451 -6.36 -44.04 -17.32
N PHE A 452 -5.37 -44.65 -17.98
CA PHE A 452 -5.06 -44.40 -19.39
C PHE A 452 -4.49 -45.65 -20.07
N VAL A 453 -4.37 -45.62 -21.40
CA VAL A 453 -3.94 -46.75 -22.23
C VAL A 453 -2.69 -46.36 -23.03
N VAL A 454 -1.71 -47.25 -23.05
CA VAL A 454 -0.40 -47.07 -23.70
C VAL A 454 -0.06 -48.29 -24.59
N PRO A 455 0.82 -48.18 -25.60
CA PRO A 455 1.21 -49.31 -26.42
C PRO A 455 2.12 -50.29 -25.66
N ASP A 456 2.16 -51.54 -26.11
CA ASP A 456 3.16 -52.51 -25.64
C ASP A 456 4.59 -52.03 -25.96
N GLY A 457 5.44 -51.97 -24.92
CA GLY A 457 6.78 -51.40 -25.00
C GLY A 457 6.87 -49.90 -24.75
N PHE A 458 5.78 -49.25 -24.32
CA PHE A 458 5.78 -47.86 -23.82
C PHE A 458 6.74 -47.67 -22.64
N LYS A 459 7.19 -46.43 -22.38
CA LYS A 459 8.08 -46.12 -21.25
C LYS A 459 7.62 -44.86 -20.53
N LEU A 460 7.35 -44.96 -19.22
CA LEU A 460 7.10 -43.80 -18.37
C LEU A 460 8.40 -43.02 -18.08
N GLY A 461 8.27 -41.74 -17.77
CA GLY A 461 9.39 -40.88 -17.41
C GLY A 461 9.76 -41.01 -15.93
N ASN A 462 10.50 -40.03 -15.43
CA ASN A 462 10.96 -40.04 -14.04
C ASN A 462 9.91 -39.47 -13.06
N ARG A 463 8.89 -38.76 -13.56
CA ARG A 463 7.88 -38.06 -12.75
C ARG A 463 6.56 -37.89 -13.50
N TYR A 464 5.43 -37.88 -12.79
CA TYR A 464 4.13 -37.45 -13.31
C TYR A 464 3.85 -35.98 -12.98
N PHE A 465 3.03 -35.29 -13.79
CA PHE A 465 2.50 -33.94 -13.52
C PHE A 465 0.97 -33.92 -13.67
N ASP A 466 0.25 -33.45 -12.65
CA ASP A 466 -1.24 -33.42 -12.64
C ASP A 466 -1.86 -32.09 -13.10
N GLY A 467 -1.03 -31.16 -13.61
CA GLY A 467 -1.41 -29.79 -13.91
C GLY A 467 -1.12 -28.78 -12.80
N GLN A 468 -0.69 -29.23 -11.61
CA GLN A 468 -0.33 -28.39 -10.46
C GLN A 468 0.91 -28.87 -9.69
N ARG A 469 1.16 -30.19 -9.66
CA ARG A 469 2.12 -30.87 -8.78
C ARG A 469 2.90 -31.95 -9.53
N TYR A 470 4.14 -32.16 -9.11
CA TYR A 470 4.98 -33.26 -9.59
C TYR A 470 4.98 -34.44 -8.60
N TYR A 471 4.96 -35.65 -9.14
CA TYR A 471 4.96 -36.90 -8.38
C TYR A 471 6.01 -37.88 -8.90
N GLU A 472 6.67 -38.60 -8.02
CA GLU A 472 7.50 -39.77 -8.37
C GLU A 472 6.64 -41.02 -8.53
N TYR A 473 7.07 -41.91 -9.43
CA TYR A 473 6.43 -43.20 -9.67
C TYR A 473 6.95 -44.27 -8.71
N ASP A 474 6.10 -44.73 -7.79
CA ASP A 474 6.37 -45.85 -6.88
C ASP A 474 5.74 -47.15 -7.42
N TYR A 475 6.63 -48.01 -7.92
CA TYR A 475 6.34 -49.37 -8.40
C TYR A 475 6.42 -50.43 -7.28
N GLY A 476 6.63 -50.01 -6.02
CA GLY A 476 6.78 -50.89 -4.88
C GLY A 476 7.96 -51.85 -5.01
N SER A 477 7.81 -53.07 -4.46
CA SER A 477 8.87 -54.08 -4.44
C SER A 477 9.18 -54.73 -5.81
N ALA A 478 8.47 -54.36 -6.88
CA ALA A 478 8.78 -54.82 -8.24
C ALA A 478 9.99 -54.09 -8.85
N GLY A 479 10.27 -52.85 -8.39
CA GLY A 479 11.24 -51.96 -9.00
C GLY A 479 10.72 -51.29 -10.27
N THR A 480 11.45 -50.28 -10.75
CA THR A 480 11.07 -49.51 -11.96
C THR A 480 11.19 -50.37 -13.22
N PRO A 481 10.09 -50.59 -13.98
CA PRO A 481 10.16 -51.30 -15.25
C PRO A 481 10.82 -50.44 -16.33
N ASP A 482 11.66 -51.04 -17.18
CA ASP A 482 12.23 -50.32 -18.34
C ASP A 482 11.15 -49.94 -19.36
N LYS A 483 10.13 -50.80 -19.51
CA LYS A 483 8.99 -50.65 -20.41
C LYS A 483 7.72 -51.29 -19.83
N ILE A 484 6.57 -50.76 -20.21
CA ILE A 484 5.25 -51.34 -19.93
C ILE A 484 5.03 -52.55 -20.85
N THR A 485 4.80 -53.72 -20.25
CA THR A 485 4.51 -54.99 -20.95
C THR A 485 3.33 -55.76 -20.34
N GLU A 486 2.66 -55.18 -19.35
CA GLU A 486 1.42 -55.67 -18.74
C GLU A 486 0.62 -54.51 -18.11
N ASP A 487 -0.69 -54.71 -17.88
CA ASP A 487 -1.56 -53.81 -17.10
C ASP A 487 -0.99 -53.60 -15.69
N MET A 488 -0.88 -52.34 -15.24
CA MET A 488 -0.31 -52.05 -13.91
C MET A 488 -0.95 -50.87 -13.18
N MET A 489 -0.88 -50.94 -11.84
CA MET A 489 -1.25 -49.87 -10.92
C MET A 489 0.01 -49.32 -10.26
N ILE A 490 0.23 -48.01 -10.38
CA ILE A 490 1.43 -47.32 -9.89
C ILE A 490 1.02 -46.30 -8.83
N THR A 491 1.72 -46.29 -7.70
CA THR A 491 1.49 -45.27 -6.66
C THR A 491 2.26 -44.00 -7.02
N LEU A 492 1.63 -42.84 -6.89
CA LEU A 492 2.26 -41.54 -7.08
C LEU A 492 2.60 -40.92 -5.73
N ARG A 493 3.86 -40.55 -5.51
CA ARG A 493 4.32 -39.86 -4.29
C ARG A 493 4.66 -38.41 -4.63
N GLU A 494 4.11 -37.45 -3.89
CA GLU A 494 4.35 -36.01 -4.16
C GLU A 494 5.82 -35.64 -3.92
N VAL A 495 6.45 -34.97 -4.89
CA VAL A 495 7.87 -34.58 -4.82
C VAL A 495 8.00 -33.26 -4.05
N GLU A 496 8.03 -33.34 -2.72
CA GLU A 496 8.43 -32.22 -1.87
C GLU A 496 9.93 -31.93 -2.06
N LEU A 497 10.25 -30.80 -2.70
CA LEU A 497 11.62 -30.34 -2.86
C LEU A 497 12.13 -29.80 -1.53
N GLY A 498 12.98 -30.59 -0.86
CA GLY A 498 13.50 -30.30 0.48
C GLY A 498 14.04 -28.88 0.62
N VAL A 499 13.39 -28.08 1.48
CA VAL A 499 13.84 -26.74 1.86
C VAL A 499 15.02 -26.85 2.82
N THR A 500 15.98 -25.92 2.72
CA THR A 500 17.08 -25.82 3.69
C THR A 500 17.13 -24.45 4.38
N VAL A 501 17.46 -24.45 5.66
CA VAL A 501 17.77 -23.24 6.45
C VAL A 501 19.14 -23.46 7.08
N ASP A 502 20.08 -22.54 6.82
CA ASP A 502 21.47 -22.60 7.26
C ASP A 502 22.21 -23.91 6.89
N GLY A 503 21.78 -24.54 5.80
CA GLY A 503 22.30 -25.82 5.30
C GLY A 503 21.65 -27.07 5.91
N GLU A 504 20.82 -26.94 6.94
CA GLU A 504 20.05 -28.05 7.52
C GLU A 504 18.67 -28.19 6.84
N LYS A 505 18.13 -29.41 6.79
CA LYS A 505 16.78 -29.66 6.23
C LYS A 505 15.72 -28.99 7.11
N PHE A 506 14.84 -28.21 6.49
CA PHE A 506 13.74 -27.53 7.15
C PHE A 506 12.38 -28.15 6.79
N GLU A 507 11.54 -28.43 7.79
CA GLU A 507 10.22 -29.09 7.65
C GLU A 507 9.06 -28.18 8.10
N GLY A 508 9.25 -26.85 8.07
CA GLY A 508 8.24 -25.88 8.49
C GLY A 508 7.63 -25.09 7.32
N ASP A 509 6.32 -24.82 7.39
CA ASP A 509 5.59 -24.02 6.39
C ASP A 509 6.12 -22.58 6.25
N VAL A 510 6.71 -22.02 7.32
CA VAL A 510 7.09 -20.61 7.44
C VAL A 510 8.43 -20.44 8.15
N LEU A 511 9.19 -19.41 7.74
CA LEU A 511 10.51 -19.11 8.29
C LEU A 511 10.48 -18.69 9.78
N PRO A 512 11.50 -19.02 10.58
CA PRO A 512 11.63 -18.54 11.96
C PRO A 512 11.59 -17.00 12.06
N ASN A 513 11.09 -16.49 13.19
CA ASN A 513 10.73 -15.09 13.36
C ASN A 513 11.87 -14.19 13.89
N GLU A 514 13.12 -14.61 13.73
CA GLU A 514 14.28 -14.09 14.49
C GLU A 514 15.30 -13.31 13.64
N VAL A 515 15.41 -13.63 12.34
CA VAL A 515 16.35 -13.00 11.40
C VAL A 515 15.69 -12.71 10.04
N PHE A 516 16.31 -11.86 9.25
CA PHE A 516 16.16 -11.82 7.79
C PHE A 516 17.08 -12.85 7.15
N TYR A 517 16.65 -13.42 6.02
CA TYR A 517 17.40 -14.45 5.30
C TYR A 517 17.81 -13.94 3.92
N PHE A 518 19.06 -14.18 3.55
CA PHE A 518 19.48 -14.17 2.15
C PHE A 518 19.16 -15.55 1.58
N ALA A 519 18.21 -15.61 0.66
CA ALA A 519 17.64 -16.85 0.15
C ALA A 519 18.05 -17.07 -1.30
N GLN A 520 18.13 -18.34 -1.72
CA GLN A 520 18.21 -18.73 -3.12
C GLN A 520 17.02 -19.62 -3.46
N ASP A 521 16.32 -19.31 -4.56
CA ASP A 521 15.32 -20.21 -5.14
C ASP A 521 15.99 -21.46 -5.74
N ARG A 522 15.17 -22.43 -6.15
CA ARG A 522 15.66 -23.70 -6.71
C ARG A 522 16.46 -23.56 -8.01
N ASN A 523 16.48 -22.36 -8.61
CA ASN A 523 17.22 -22.01 -9.83
C ASN A 523 18.54 -21.28 -9.51
N GLY A 524 18.88 -21.10 -8.22
CA GLY A 524 20.03 -20.30 -7.75
C GLY A 524 19.74 -18.79 -7.65
N GLY A 525 18.51 -18.35 -7.91
CA GLY A 525 18.11 -16.96 -7.89
C GLY A 525 18.04 -16.37 -6.50
N SER A 526 18.82 -15.30 -6.25
CA SER A 526 18.97 -14.75 -4.90
C SER A 526 17.93 -13.66 -4.57
N PHE A 527 17.24 -13.80 -3.44
CA PHE A 527 16.20 -12.88 -2.94
C PHE A 527 16.27 -12.68 -1.42
N VAL A 528 15.56 -11.67 -0.87
CA VAL A 528 15.44 -11.47 0.59
C VAL A 528 14.14 -12.09 1.09
N ALA A 529 14.23 -12.94 2.11
CA ALA A 529 13.05 -13.50 2.79
C ALA A 529 12.94 -12.96 4.22
N TYR A 530 11.71 -12.62 4.62
CA TYR A 530 11.44 -11.98 5.91
C TYR A 530 11.01 -13.01 6.96
N PRO A 531 11.21 -12.70 8.26
CA PRO A 531 10.80 -13.60 9.33
C PRO A 531 9.28 -13.88 9.31
N GLY A 532 8.92 -15.15 9.25
CA GLY A 532 7.52 -15.60 9.16
C GLY A 532 6.90 -15.59 7.76
N ASP A 533 7.67 -15.36 6.69
CA ASP A 533 7.25 -15.63 5.31
C ASP A 533 7.08 -17.15 5.07
N THR A 534 6.22 -17.53 4.11
CA THR A 534 6.07 -18.93 3.65
C THR A 534 7.34 -19.38 2.90
N VAL A 535 7.77 -20.63 3.10
CA VAL A 535 8.92 -21.18 2.36
C VAL A 535 8.56 -21.51 0.90
N LYS A 536 9.47 -21.18 -0.03
CA LYS A 536 9.43 -21.68 -1.42
C LYS A 536 10.03 -23.10 -1.44
N GLN A 537 9.35 -24.06 -2.05
CA GLN A 537 9.82 -25.45 -2.17
C GLN A 537 11.13 -25.51 -2.98
N GLY A 538 12.11 -26.25 -2.49
CA GLY A 538 13.46 -26.36 -3.07
C GLY A 538 14.36 -25.14 -2.88
N ALA A 539 13.93 -24.12 -2.12
CA ALA A 539 14.77 -22.97 -1.81
C ALA A 539 15.74 -23.26 -0.64
N SER A 540 16.86 -22.54 -0.63
CA SER A 540 17.78 -22.45 0.51
C SER A 540 17.70 -21.07 1.15
N TYR A 541 17.83 -21.02 2.48
CA TYR A 541 17.72 -19.80 3.27
C TYR A 541 18.93 -19.69 4.19
N THR A 542 19.76 -18.65 3.98
CA THR A 542 20.89 -18.33 4.87
C THR A 542 20.48 -17.21 5.82
N SER A 543 20.50 -17.48 7.13
CA SER A 543 20.30 -16.50 8.19
C SER A 543 21.34 -15.37 8.06
N CYS A 544 20.87 -14.13 7.94
CA CYS A 544 21.73 -12.99 7.63
C CYS A 544 21.82 -11.98 8.78
N LEU A 545 20.72 -11.31 9.15
CA LEU A 545 20.72 -10.23 10.15
C LEU A 545 19.54 -10.31 11.11
N PRO A 546 19.69 -9.93 12.40
CA PRO A 546 18.62 -10.04 13.38
C PRO A 546 17.41 -9.16 13.04
N ALA A 547 16.22 -9.64 13.37
CA ALA A 547 14.97 -8.95 13.02
C ALA A 547 14.19 -8.46 14.26
N VAL A 548 13.48 -7.34 14.12
CA VAL A 548 12.55 -6.82 15.14
C VAL A 548 11.27 -6.27 14.51
N LYS A 549 10.14 -6.46 15.20
CA LYS A 549 8.82 -6.02 14.70
C LYS A 549 8.36 -4.74 15.41
N LYS A 550 8.64 -3.57 14.81
CA LYS A 550 8.24 -2.23 15.29
C LYS A 550 6.99 -1.77 14.52
N ASP A 551 5.94 -1.38 15.26
CA ASP A 551 4.61 -0.97 14.78
C ASP A 551 3.90 -1.86 13.72
N GLY A 552 4.37 -3.10 13.54
CA GLY A 552 3.80 -4.09 12.62
C GLY A 552 4.65 -4.37 11.40
N LYS A 553 5.56 -3.45 11.03
CA LYS A 553 6.62 -3.69 10.05
C LYS A 553 7.74 -4.54 10.66
N TRP A 554 8.50 -5.24 9.82
CA TRP A 554 9.77 -5.86 10.19
C TRP A 554 10.93 -4.89 9.89
N PHE A 555 11.89 -4.82 10.81
CA PHE A 555 13.11 -4.04 10.69
C PHE A 555 14.33 -4.94 10.87
N VAL A 556 15.34 -4.78 10.01
CA VAL A 556 16.70 -5.31 10.20
C VAL A 556 17.35 -4.57 11.36
N LYS A 557 17.88 -5.28 12.36
CA LYS A 557 18.64 -4.67 13.46
C LYS A 557 20.11 -4.54 13.06
N ILE A 558 20.69 -3.38 13.36
CA ILE A 558 22.12 -3.08 13.18
C ILE A 558 22.71 -2.76 14.55
N GLY A 559 23.69 -3.54 15.01
CA GLY A 559 24.44 -3.35 16.25
C GLY A 559 25.90 -2.95 16.06
N GLY A 560 26.43 -2.98 14.83
CA GLY A 560 27.77 -2.48 14.51
C GLY A 560 28.13 -2.52 13.02
N LYS A 561 29.38 -2.17 12.67
CA LYS A 561 29.86 -2.03 11.27
C LYS A 561 29.55 -3.24 10.39
N ALA A 562 29.89 -4.45 10.86
CA ALA A 562 29.73 -5.69 10.09
C ALA A 562 28.27 -6.04 9.74
N ASP A 563 27.30 -5.49 10.48
CA ASP A 563 25.89 -5.63 10.15
C ASP A 563 25.52 -4.74 8.94
N LEU A 564 26.17 -3.58 8.75
CA LEU A 564 25.98 -2.70 7.60
C LEU A 564 26.61 -3.29 6.33
N ASP A 565 27.80 -3.88 6.44
CA ASP A 565 28.44 -4.64 5.34
C ASP A 565 27.56 -5.81 4.85
N SER A 566 26.80 -6.39 5.77
CA SER A 566 25.85 -7.47 5.49
C SER A 566 24.52 -6.94 4.95
N LEU A 567 24.05 -5.79 5.46
CA LEU A 567 22.82 -5.12 5.03
C LEU A 567 22.86 -4.72 3.55
N HIS A 568 24.00 -4.23 3.05
CA HIS A 568 24.16 -3.87 1.64
C HIS A 568 23.79 -5.04 0.68
N LYS A 569 24.14 -6.29 1.03
CA LYS A 569 23.78 -7.49 0.24
C LYS A 569 22.26 -7.73 0.19
N LEU A 570 21.53 -7.30 1.22
CA LEU A 570 20.08 -7.36 1.26
C LEU A 570 19.46 -6.17 0.49
N LEU A 571 20.00 -4.95 0.63
CA LEU A 571 19.54 -3.75 -0.08
C LEU A 571 19.75 -3.83 -1.61
N LEU A 572 20.75 -4.57 -2.08
CA LEU A 572 20.92 -4.94 -3.50
C LEU A 572 19.83 -5.89 -4.04
N LYS A 573 18.86 -6.31 -3.20
CA LYS A 573 17.76 -7.22 -3.54
C LYS A 573 16.39 -6.72 -3.04
N ASP A 574 16.35 -5.91 -2.00
CA ASP A 574 15.16 -5.25 -1.46
C ASP A 574 15.55 -3.89 -0.84
N ASP A 575 15.43 -2.82 -1.61
CA ASP A 575 15.71 -1.43 -1.21
C ASP A 575 14.56 -0.77 -0.42
N ALA A 576 13.47 -1.52 -0.16
CA ALA A 576 12.37 -1.15 0.72
C ALA A 576 12.51 -1.69 2.15
N LEU A 577 13.62 -2.38 2.46
CA LEU A 577 13.94 -2.88 3.80
C LEU A 577 13.90 -1.76 4.85
N ASN A 578 13.21 -2.02 5.97
CA ASN A 578 13.27 -1.13 7.12
C ASN A 578 14.48 -1.53 7.99
N VAL A 579 15.19 -0.55 8.52
CA VAL A 579 16.48 -0.70 9.21
C VAL A 579 16.39 0.04 10.55
N LEU A 580 16.88 -0.58 11.62
CA LEU A 580 16.84 -0.05 12.98
C LEU A 580 18.23 -0.15 13.62
N LEU A 581 18.78 0.98 14.09
CA LEU A 581 19.98 0.94 14.92
C LEU A 581 19.63 0.50 16.35
N ASP A 582 20.47 -0.37 16.92
CA ASP A 582 20.33 -0.92 18.28
C ASP A 582 21.51 -0.53 19.20
N ALA A 583 22.51 0.13 18.63
CA ALA A 583 23.70 0.67 19.29
C ALA A 583 24.23 1.90 18.51
N ASP A 584 25.08 2.69 19.16
CA ASP A 584 25.86 3.74 18.51
C ASP A 584 27.01 3.11 17.70
N ILE A 585 27.29 3.62 16.50
CA ILE A 585 28.25 3.02 15.56
C ILE A 585 29.39 3.99 15.25
N ASP A 586 30.52 3.80 15.91
CA ASP A 586 31.75 4.49 15.57
C ASP A 586 32.45 3.85 14.37
N PHE A 587 32.66 4.62 13.29
CA PHE A 587 33.46 4.24 12.14
C PHE A 587 34.96 4.46 12.32
N SER A 588 35.40 5.15 13.38
CA SER A 588 36.80 5.32 13.73
C SER A 588 37.67 5.85 12.58
N GLU A 589 37.11 6.78 11.80
CA GLU A 589 37.73 7.45 10.64
C GLU A 589 37.94 6.57 9.38
N GLU A 590 37.18 5.49 9.21
CA GLU A 590 37.17 4.62 8.02
C GLU A 590 36.35 5.18 6.83
N ASP A 591 36.75 4.77 5.61
CA ASP A 591 36.13 5.08 4.31
C ASP A 591 34.93 4.15 4.01
N VAL A 592 33.76 4.72 3.70
CA VAL A 592 32.52 3.99 3.33
C VAL A 592 32.02 4.34 1.92
N SER A 593 31.22 3.45 1.33
CA SER A 593 30.66 3.58 -0.04
C SER A 593 29.14 3.82 -0.04
N GLY A 594 28.63 4.54 0.96
CA GLY A 594 27.20 4.68 1.24
C GLY A 594 26.68 3.52 2.11
N LEU A 595 26.14 3.82 3.29
CA LEU A 595 25.72 2.81 4.28
C LEU A 595 24.38 2.14 3.97
N LEU A 596 23.54 2.76 3.13
CA LEU A 596 22.17 2.33 2.78
C LEU A 596 21.95 2.25 1.27
N ASN A 597 23.03 2.15 0.48
CA ASN A 597 22.92 2.01 -0.97
C ASN A 597 22.30 0.65 -1.35
N GLY A 598 21.02 0.71 -1.75
CA GLY A 598 20.35 -0.29 -2.58
C GLY A 598 20.70 -0.14 -4.06
N GLY A 599 19.93 -0.81 -4.93
CA GLY A 599 20.23 -0.99 -6.36
C GLY A 599 20.68 0.28 -7.10
N ALA A 600 19.77 1.23 -7.35
CA ALA A 600 20.08 2.49 -8.02
C ALA A 600 20.68 3.56 -7.08
N ASN A 601 21.25 3.16 -5.93
CA ASN A 601 21.56 4.04 -4.78
C ASN A 601 20.31 4.72 -4.16
N SER A 602 19.13 4.16 -4.47
CA SER A 602 17.83 4.55 -3.92
C SER A 602 17.53 3.78 -2.63
N PHE A 603 16.72 4.37 -1.76
CA PHE A 603 16.17 3.75 -0.56
C PHE A 603 14.70 4.14 -0.35
N TYR A 604 13.82 3.14 -0.32
CA TYR A 604 12.36 3.29 -0.16
C TYR A 604 11.88 2.87 1.25
N GLY A 605 12.76 2.31 2.07
CA GLY A 605 12.46 1.77 3.40
C GLY A 605 12.30 2.83 4.50
N ILE A 606 12.33 2.38 5.76
CA ILE A 606 12.45 3.27 6.92
C ILE A 606 13.79 2.98 7.60
N PHE A 607 14.70 3.95 7.59
CA PHE A 607 15.90 3.94 8.43
C PHE A 607 15.60 4.70 9.72
N ASP A 608 15.55 3.97 10.83
CA ASP A 608 15.22 4.49 12.15
C ASP A 608 16.45 4.33 13.06
N GLY A 609 17.21 5.41 13.22
CA GLY A 609 18.37 5.50 14.10
C GLY A 609 18.03 5.29 15.58
N ASN A 610 16.73 5.27 15.95
CA ASN A 610 16.26 4.89 17.27
C ASN A 610 16.81 5.73 18.46
N GLY A 611 17.44 6.87 18.18
CA GLY A 611 18.13 7.72 19.16
C GLY A 611 19.65 7.54 19.24
N HIS A 612 20.25 6.77 18.32
CA HIS A 612 21.69 6.46 18.24
C HIS A 612 22.48 7.37 17.30
N SER A 613 23.79 7.42 17.53
CA SER A 613 24.77 8.12 16.69
C SER A 613 25.51 7.19 15.72
N ILE A 614 25.88 7.72 14.56
CA ILE A 614 26.95 7.20 13.70
C ILE A 614 28.09 8.22 13.74
N THR A 615 29.30 7.82 14.12
CA THR A 615 30.42 8.76 14.40
C THR A 615 31.66 8.48 13.55
N ASN A 616 32.48 9.51 13.31
CA ASN A 616 33.79 9.42 12.68
C ASN A 616 33.78 8.69 11.32
N VAL A 617 32.86 9.07 10.42
CA VAL A 617 32.58 8.33 9.17
C VAL A 617 32.93 9.16 7.93
N LYS A 618 33.66 8.56 6.97
CA LYS A 618 34.11 9.23 5.74
C LYS A 618 33.47 8.59 4.53
N SER A 619 32.87 9.36 3.64
CA SER A 619 32.58 8.84 2.30
C SER A 619 33.88 8.72 1.50
N LYS A 620 34.02 7.61 0.77
CA LYS A 620 35.19 7.33 -0.07
C LYS A 620 35.15 8.07 -1.41
N ASN A 621 33.99 8.04 -2.05
CA ASN A 621 33.78 8.42 -3.46
C ASN A 621 32.41 9.08 -3.73
N TYR A 622 31.48 9.09 -2.77
CA TYR A 622 30.11 9.55 -2.98
C TYR A 622 29.81 10.86 -2.24
N PRO A 623 28.88 11.70 -2.75
CA PRO A 623 28.52 12.97 -2.12
C PRO A 623 27.63 12.85 -0.85
N TYR A 624 27.57 11.68 -0.20
CA TYR A 624 26.71 11.38 0.96
C TYR A 624 27.29 10.29 1.87
N ILE A 625 26.75 10.12 3.09
CA ILE A 625 27.11 9.00 4.00
C ILE A 625 26.10 7.85 3.93
N LEU A 626 24.79 8.11 3.93
CA LEU A 626 23.78 7.03 3.96
C LEU A 626 23.45 6.50 2.55
N MET A 627 22.75 7.26 1.72
CA MET A 627 22.43 6.86 0.33
C MET A 627 22.24 8.05 -0.61
N GLY A 628 22.22 7.81 -1.93
CA GLY A 628 21.98 8.85 -2.94
C GLY A 628 20.57 9.42 -2.87
N ASN A 629 19.56 8.58 -3.11
CA ASN A 629 18.16 9.00 -3.26
C ASN A 629 17.28 8.44 -2.14
N ASN A 630 16.81 9.30 -1.23
CA ASN A 630 15.83 8.91 -0.21
C ASN A 630 14.40 9.12 -0.73
N TYR A 631 13.69 8.03 -1.03
CA TYR A 631 12.24 8.02 -1.26
C TYR A 631 11.46 7.60 -0.01
N GLY A 632 12.13 6.94 0.94
CA GLY A 632 11.57 6.41 2.18
C GLY A 632 11.53 7.40 3.34
N THR A 633 11.96 6.94 4.52
CA THR A 633 12.05 7.78 5.73
C THR A 633 13.36 7.56 6.46
N ILE A 634 14.16 8.63 6.59
CA ILE A 634 15.33 8.69 7.48
C ILE A 634 14.87 9.34 8.78
N LYS A 635 15.16 8.73 9.94
CA LYS A 635 14.81 9.35 11.20
C LYS A 635 15.60 8.93 12.42
N ASN A 636 15.48 9.75 13.47
CA ASN A 636 15.95 9.46 14.82
C ASN A 636 17.46 9.09 14.87
N VAL A 637 18.27 9.62 13.95
CA VAL A 637 19.72 9.35 13.86
C VAL A 637 20.51 10.63 14.06
N ARG A 638 21.68 10.52 14.68
CA ARG A 638 22.71 11.57 14.66
C ARG A 638 23.89 11.11 13.82
N ILE A 639 24.46 11.99 13.01
CA ILE A 639 25.74 11.73 12.34
C ILE A 639 26.75 12.78 12.80
N GLN A 640 27.87 12.33 13.37
CA GLN A 640 28.86 13.19 14.03
C GLN A 640 30.26 12.94 13.47
N ASN A 641 31.09 13.99 13.33
CA ASN A 641 32.48 13.88 12.83
C ASN A 641 32.55 13.25 11.42
N ALA A 642 31.65 13.63 10.53
CA ALA A 642 31.53 13.04 9.19
C ALA A 642 32.31 13.83 8.12
N THR A 643 32.79 13.16 7.07
CA THR A 643 33.45 13.81 5.91
C THR A 643 32.87 13.34 4.57
N VAL A 644 32.49 14.29 3.71
CA VAL A 644 32.18 14.05 2.29
C VAL A 644 33.29 14.66 1.40
N PRO A 645 33.94 13.87 0.53
CA PRO A 645 35.12 14.30 -0.23
C PRO A 645 34.75 15.01 -1.55
N SER A 646 35.73 15.68 -2.17
CA SER A 646 35.61 16.29 -3.51
C SER A 646 36.42 15.57 -4.60
N ARG A 647 36.56 14.24 -4.54
CA ARG A 647 37.27 13.47 -5.57
C ARG A 647 36.59 13.67 -6.93
N ASN A 648 37.17 14.55 -7.75
CA ASN A 648 36.86 15.01 -9.12
C ASN A 648 35.38 15.10 -9.52
N TYR A 649 34.69 13.96 -9.49
CA TYR A 649 33.32 13.68 -9.91
C TYR A 649 32.31 13.87 -8.76
N SER A 650 32.67 13.50 -7.53
CA SER A 650 31.77 13.58 -6.36
C SER A 650 31.33 15.00 -6.01
N ALA A 651 32.20 16.00 -6.21
CA ALA A 651 31.87 17.41 -6.00
C ALA A 651 31.08 18.04 -7.18
N ASP A 652 30.79 17.28 -8.23
CA ASP A 652 29.97 17.75 -9.35
C ASP A 652 28.47 17.50 -9.14
N PHE A 653 28.09 16.86 -8.03
CA PHE A 653 26.72 16.45 -7.73
C PHE A 653 26.25 16.84 -6.32
N ARG A 654 24.93 16.75 -6.10
CA ARG A 654 24.28 17.20 -4.88
C ARG A 654 24.83 16.48 -3.66
N SER A 655 25.40 17.24 -2.72
CA SER A 655 26.11 16.76 -1.54
C SER A 655 25.31 16.98 -0.27
N GLY A 656 25.13 15.92 0.53
CA GLY A 656 24.41 15.98 1.81
C GLY A 656 24.73 14.77 2.68
N ILE A 657 24.98 15.00 3.98
CA ILE A 657 25.48 13.93 4.88
C ILE A 657 24.49 12.77 4.98
N LEU A 658 23.18 13.05 5.04
CA LEU A 658 22.16 12.01 4.99
C LEU A 658 21.98 11.51 3.55
N CYS A 659 21.69 12.38 2.57
CA CYS A 659 21.57 11.98 1.17
C CYS A 659 21.86 13.09 0.13
N SER A 660 22.04 12.71 -1.14
CA SER A 660 22.10 13.66 -2.26
C SER A 660 20.74 14.30 -2.54
N ASN A 661 19.69 13.48 -2.67
CA ASN A 661 18.33 13.94 -2.95
C ASN A 661 17.36 13.36 -1.90
N ASN A 662 16.53 14.22 -1.31
CA ASN A 662 15.44 13.82 -0.43
C ASN A 662 14.09 14.02 -1.15
N TYR A 663 13.49 12.93 -1.62
CA TYR A 663 12.11 12.88 -2.13
C TYR A 663 11.12 12.45 -1.03
N GLY A 664 11.59 11.70 -0.04
CA GLY A 664 10.83 11.19 1.09
C GLY A 664 10.83 12.12 2.30
N THR A 665 11.00 11.54 3.50
CA THR A 665 10.99 12.27 4.78
C THR A 665 12.30 12.14 5.54
N ILE A 666 12.76 13.24 6.13
CA ILE A 666 13.80 13.31 7.18
C ILE A 666 13.14 13.86 8.44
N GLU A 667 13.10 13.09 9.54
CA GLU A 667 12.50 13.52 10.83
C GLU A 667 13.38 13.22 12.05
N ASN A 668 13.54 14.16 12.98
CA ASN A 668 14.30 13.97 14.23
C ASN A 668 15.80 13.60 14.02
N CYS A 669 16.46 14.19 13.04
CA CYS A 669 17.86 13.92 12.69
C CYS A 669 18.82 15.03 13.16
N ALA A 670 20.09 14.70 13.39
CA ALA A 670 21.16 15.68 13.60
C ALA A 670 22.39 15.38 12.74
N VAL A 671 23.09 16.43 12.31
CA VAL A 671 24.42 16.37 11.69
C VAL A 671 25.35 17.34 12.40
N GLU A 672 26.46 16.86 12.95
CA GLU A 672 27.32 17.60 13.87
C GLU A 672 28.80 17.46 13.49
N ASN A 673 29.57 18.55 13.53
CA ASN A 673 31.02 18.57 13.23
C ASN A 673 31.36 17.86 11.90
N ALA A 674 30.67 18.23 10.82
CA ALA A 674 30.80 17.58 9.52
C ALA A 674 31.54 18.45 8.49
N VAL A 675 32.43 17.84 7.72
CA VAL A 675 33.19 18.49 6.64
C VAL A 675 32.61 18.08 5.29
N ILE A 676 32.19 19.06 4.49
CA ILE A 676 31.62 18.87 3.16
C ILE A 676 32.47 19.66 2.18
N LYS A 677 33.18 18.97 1.30
CA LYS A 677 33.98 19.63 0.27
C LYS A 677 33.08 20.23 -0.82
N THR A 678 33.40 21.42 -1.32
CA THR A 678 32.59 22.12 -2.35
C THR A 678 33.42 22.54 -3.56
N LYS A 679 32.77 22.79 -4.71
CA LYS A 679 33.45 23.14 -5.99
C LYS A 679 32.60 24.11 -6.81
N LYS A 680 33.11 25.29 -7.14
CA LYS A 680 32.40 26.25 -7.99
C LYS A 680 32.30 25.84 -9.46
N LYS A 681 31.47 26.57 -10.21
CA LYS A 681 31.46 26.60 -11.68
C LYS A 681 32.81 27.06 -12.26
N THR A 682 33.27 26.38 -13.30
CA THR A 682 34.37 26.78 -14.19
C THR A 682 33.84 27.10 -15.60
N GLU A 683 34.72 27.50 -16.52
CA GLU A 683 34.36 27.77 -17.92
C GLU A 683 34.17 26.51 -18.79
N TYR A 684 34.57 25.34 -18.28
CA TYR A 684 34.48 24.05 -18.99
C TYR A 684 33.27 23.20 -18.57
N ASP A 685 32.48 23.67 -17.61
CA ASP A 685 31.32 22.95 -17.09
C ASP A 685 30.03 23.33 -17.85
N ASP A 686 29.26 22.34 -18.28
CA ASP A 686 27.96 22.54 -18.91
C ASP A 686 26.89 22.95 -17.90
N GLU A 687 25.81 23.56 -18.39
CA GLU A 687 24.74 24.12 -17.55
C GLU A 687 24.05 23.07 -16.66
N MET A 688 23.87 21.85 -17.16
CA MET A 688 23.14 20.80 -16.44
C MET A 688 23.97 20.22 -15.30
N THR A 689 25.26 19.94 -15.54
CA THR A 689 26.21 19.59 -14.48
C THR A 689 26.27 20.68 -13.40
N ILE A 690 26.17 21.96 -13.77
CA ILE A 690 26.16 23.07 -12.79
C ILE A 690 24.88 23.07 -11.95
N LYS A 691 23.69 22.80 -12.52
CA LYS A 691 22.43 22.68 -11.76
C LYS A 691 22.45 21.55 -10.71
N LEU A 692 23.37 20.59 -10.84
CA LEU A 692 23.59 19.52 -9.86
C LEU A 692 24.63 19.85 -8.77
N ARG A 693 25.39 20.95 -8.86
CA ARG A 693 26.42 21.32 -7.85
C ARG A 693 25.84 22.05 -6.65
N VAL A 694 25.23 21.27 -5.76
CA VAL A 694 24.50 21.75 -4.59
C VAL A 694 25.12 21.16 -3.33
N HIS A 695 25.71 21.97 -2.44
CA HIS A 695 26.35 21.45 -1.23
C HIS A 695 25.59 21.85 0.04
N SER A 696 25.14 20.85 0.80
CA SER A 696 24.18 21.02 1.89
C SER A 696 24.50 20.13 3.09
N ALA A 697 24.05 20.48 4.30
CA ALA A 697 24.37 19.69 5.49
C ALA A 697 23.53 18.40 5.63
N LEU A 698 22.19 18.49 5.56
CA LEU A 698 21.30 17.35 5.76
C LEU A 698 21.14 16.52 4.47
N ALA A 699 20.54 17.12 3.45
CA ALA A 699 20.37 16.55 2.13
C ALA A 699 20.80 17.57 1.08
N GLY A 700 21.43 17.14 -0.01
CA GLY A 700 21.86 18.04 -1.09
C GLY A 700 20.71 18.89 -1.63
N GLY A 701 19.79 18.23 -2.34
CA GLY A 701 18.50 18.78 -2.76
C GLY A 701 17.32 18.18 -1.96
N ASN A 702 16.37 19.02 -1.57
CA ASN A 702 15.12 18.63 -0.93
C ASN A 702 13.94 18.85 -1.88
N TYR A 703 13.26 17.75 -2.21
CA TYR A 703 11.99 17.70 -2.95
C TYR A 703 10.84 17.29 -2.03
N GLY A 704 11.13 16.52 -0.97
CA GLY A 704 10.20 16.06 0.05
C GLY A 704 10.19 16.91 1.32
N THR A 705 10.11 16.26 2.48
CA THR A 705 10.01 16.92 3.79
C THR A 705 11.26 16.70 4.65
N ILE A 706 11.79 17.79 5.22
CA ILE A 706 12.78 17.78 6.31
C ILE A 706 12.13 18.46 7.52
N LYS A 707 12.16 17.83 8.68
CA LYS A 707 11.57 18.42 9.90
C LYS A 707 12.22 17.98 11.20
N ASP A 708 11.95 18.75 12.26
CA ASP A 708 12.28 18.43 13.66
C ASP A 708 13.77 18.09 13.87
N SER A 709 14.66 18.65 13.05
CA SER A 709 16.06 18.26 12.89
C SER A 709 17.02 19.44 13.10
N PHE A 710 18.31 19.20 13.31
CA PHE A 710 19.29 20.30 13.37
C PHE A 710 20.65 19.98 12.76
N VAL A 711 21.44 21.01 12.49
CA VAL A 711 22.86 20.85 12.15
C VAL A 711 23.75 21.82 12.93
N LYS A 712 24.96 21.38 13.25
CA LYS A 712 25.93 22.15 14.05
C LYS A 712 27.36 21.92 13.57
N ASP A 713 28.20 22.95 13.68
CA ASP A 713 29.64 22.91 13.37
C ASP A 713 29.96 22.36 11.97
N ILE A 714 29.16 22.75 10.97
CA ILE A 714 29.33 22.31 9.57
C ILE A 714 30.42 23.15 8.89
N THR A 715 31.44 22.48 8.36
CA THR A 715 32.51 23.11 7.57
C THR A 715 32.31 22.81 6.10
N PHE A 716 31.96 23.84 5.32
CA PHE A 716 32.01 23.78 3.86
C PHE A 716 33.41 24.16 3.38
N ASP A 717 34.15 23.20 2.82
CA ASP A 717 35.57 23.34 2.48
C ASP A 717 35.76 23.36 0.95
N GLY A 718 35.72 24.56 0.39
CA GLY A 718 35.79 24.81 -1.05
C GLY A 718 35.22 26.19 -1.40
N ASP A 719 34.78 26.35 -2.64
CA ASP A 719 34.24 27.61 -3.18
C ASP A 719 32.89 27.47 -3.93
N GLY A 720 32.27 26.28 -3.90
CA GLY A 720 30.94 26.04 -4.48
C GLY A 720 29.80 26.58 -3.62
N ASP A 721 28.61 26.68 -4.22
CA ASP A 721 27.40 27.21 -3.56
C ASP A 721 26.91 26.30 -2.43
N THR A 722 26.44 26.90 -1.34
CA THR A 722 26.17 26.21 -0.06
C THR A 722 24.82 26.55 0.56
N TYR A 723 24.16 25.54 1.11
CA TYR A 723 22.89 25.66 1.82
C TYR A 723 23.03 25.05 3.23
N PRO A 724 22.92 25.85 4.31
CA PRO A 724 23.19 25.35 5.66
C PRO A 724 22.35 24.15 6.10
N LEU A 725 21.15 23.96 5.53
CA LEU A 725 20.29 22.78 5.78
C LEU A 725 20.18 21.90 4.53
N SER A 726 19.53 22.43 3.49
CA SER A 726 19.30 21.81 2.18
C SER A 726 18.82 22.85 1.18
N GLN A 727 19.09 22.68 -0.12
CA GLN A 727 18.40 23.47 -1.14
C GLN A 727 16.95 22.97 -1.25
N SER A 728 15.98 23.87 -1.09
CA SER A 728 14.56 23.53 -1.22
C SER A 728 14.08 23.78 -2.66
N PHE A 729 13.46 22.76 -3.27
CA PHE A 729 12.79 22.86 -4.56
C PHE A 729 11.27 23.00 -4.39
N THR A 730 10.53 23.21 -5.49
CA THR A 730 9.07 23.34 -5.48
C THR A 730 8.39 22.13 -4.83
N GLY A 731 7.32 22.37 -4.08
CA GLY A 731 6.59 21.35 -3.32
C GLY A 731 7.30 20.85 -2.06
N SER A 732 8.60 21.11 -1.89
CA SER A 732 9.36 20.66 -0.72
C SER A 732 9.06 21.47 0.54
N HIS A 733 9.33 20.87 1.71
CA HIS A 733 9.08 21.46 3.02
C HIS A 733 10.29 21.32 3.94
N ILE A 734 10.67 22.43 4.60
CA ILE A 734 11.59 22.45 5.74
C ILE A 734 10.86 23.10 6.92
N GLU A 735 10.58 22.31 7.96
CA GLU A 735 9.79 22.72 9.13
C GLU A 735 10.58 22.51 10.43
N ASN A 736 10.48 23.45 11.38
CA ASN A 736 11.05 23.26 12.74
C ASN A 736 12.49 22.70 12.74
N THR A 737 13.36 23.24 11.88
CA THR A 737 14.70 22.70 11.60
C THR A 737 15.72 23.84 11.65
N TYR A 738 16.85 23.63 12.31
CA TYR A 738 17.74 24.72 12.73
C TYR A 738 19.22 24.48 12.44
N TYR A 739 19.97 25.55 12.17
CA TYR A 739 21.42 25.47 11.92
C TYR A 739 22.23 26.49 12.72
N LEU A 740 23.46 26.13 13.07
CA LEU A 740 24.40 27.03 13.76
C LEU A 740 24.86 28.16 12.83
N SER A 741 24.75 29.41 13.30
CA SER A 741 25.19 30.60 12.56
C SER A 741 25.46 31.79 13.50
N GLU A 742 26.46 32.60 13.17
CA GLU A 742 26.68 33.92 13.79
C GLU A 742 25.70 34.99 13.28
N LYS A 743 25.12 34.79 12.08
CA LYS A 743 24.12 35.68 11.48
C LYS A 743 22.72 35.19 11.84
N THR A 744 21.88 36.08 12.38
CA THR A 744 20.51 35.78 12.85
C THR A 744 19.43 36.43 11.98
N GLU A 745 19.73 36.70 10.70
CA GLU A 745 18.78 37.29 9.74
C GLU A 745 17.80 36.25 9.18
N ASP A 746 18.20 34.97 9.17
CA ASP A 746 17.33 33.82 8.89
C ASP A 746 16.62 33.37 10.17
N LYS A 747 15.34 33.01 10.05
CA LYS A 747 14.51 32.39 11.11
C LYS A 747 15.03 31.02 11.57
N ASP A 748 15.72 30.29 10.70
CA ASP A 748 16.20 28.92 10.97
C ASP A 748 17.67 28.91 11.44
N ALA A 749 18.40 30.00 11.23
CA ALA A 749 19.68 30.25 11.87
C ALA A 749 19.53 30.42 13.39
N LYS A 750 20.46 29.84 14.16
CA LYS A 750 20.51 29.94 15.63
C LYS A 750 21.95 30.12 16.09
N THR A 751 22.17 31.01 17.06
CA THR A 751 23.50 31.25 17.63
C THR A 751 23.96 30.11 18.53
N ALA A 752 25.27 29.99 18.78
CA ALA A 752 25.81 29.04 19.75
C ALA A 752 25.14 29.16 21.14
N GLN A 753 24.75 30.37 21.55
CA GLN A 753 24.03 30.60 22.81
C GLN A 753 22.59 30.05 22.80
N GLN A 754 21.93 29.94 21.64
CA GLN A 754 20.57 29.37 21.53
C GLN A 754 20.59 27.83 21.44
N PHE A 755 21.67 27.26 20.88
CA PHE A 755 21.95 25.82 21.00
C PHE A 755 22.24 25.46 22.46
N ALA A 756 23.22 26.15 23.08
CA ALA A 756 23.64 25.88 24.46
C ALA A 756 22.59 26.20 25.54
N SER A 757 21.59 27.05 25.25
CA SER A 757 20.51 27.34 26.20
C SER A 757 19.41 26.27 26.24
N GLY A 758 19.31 25.41 25.21
CA GLY A 758 18.16 24.53 25.00
C GLY A 758 16.93 25.21 24.37
N GLU A 759 17.05 26.46 23.88
CA GLU A 759 15.99 27.12 23.11
C GLU A 759 15.67 26.29 21.85
N VAL A 760 16.71 25.91 21.10
CA VAL A 760 16.59 25.03 19.92
C VAL A 760 15.93 23.70 20.29
N CYS A 761 16.32 23.09 21.41
CA CYS A 761 15.71 21.85 21.87
C CYS A 761 14.21 22.00 22.24
N SER A 762 13.83 23.14 22.80
CA SER A 762 12.45 23.44 23.16
C SER A 762 11.56 23.64 21.92
N LEU A 763 12.11 24.28 20.87
CA LEU A 763 11.49 24.42 19.55
C LEU A 763 11.33 23.06 18.86
N LEU A 764 12.42 22.29 18.73
CA LEU A 764 12.43 20.97 18.10
C LEU A 764 11.40 20.00 18.72
N ASN A 765 11.14 20.11 20.02
CA ASN A 765 10.14 19.30 20.72
C ASN A 765 8.72 19.90 20.74
N HIS A 766 8.45 20.99 20.03
CA HIS A 766 7.15 21.70 20.01
C HIS A 766 6.65 22.10 21.43
N GLY A 767 7.56 22.33 22.37
CA GLY A 767 7.23 22.58 23.78
C GLY A 767 6.78 21.36 24.59
N VAL A 768 6.99 20.14 24.10
CA VAL A 768 6.75 18.91 24.87
C VAL A 768 7.86 18.72 25.90
N SER A 769 7.46 18.65 27.17
CA SER A 769 8.34 18.41 28.32
C SER A 769 7.81 17.34 29.30
N ASP A 770 6.83 16.53 28.88
CA ASP A 770 6.15 15.54 29.77
C ASP A 770 6.84 14.17 29.87
N GLY A 771 8.07 14.05 29.34
CA GLY A 771 8.87 12.84 29.33
C GLY A 771 8.75 12.00 28.04
N SER A 772 8.00 12.47 27.03
CA SER A 772 7.93 11.84 25.70
C SER A 772 8.61 12.64 24.58
N GLN A 773 9.38 13.67 24.93
CA GLN A 773 10.19 14.45 23.99
C GLN A 773 11.34 13.62 23.40
N TYR A 774 11.79 13.94 22.19
CA TYR A 774 12.89 13.21 21.52
C TYR A 774 14.25 13.89 21.79
N TRP A 775 14.30 15.21 21.69
CA TRP A 775 15.50 15.97 22.01
C TRP A 775 15.56 16.28 23.51
N TYR A 776 16.75 16.25 24.09
CA TYR A 776 17.01 16.51 25.52
C TYR A 776 17.67 17.88 25.69
N GLN A 777 17.47 18.55 26.83
CA GLN A 777 17.87 19.95 27.07
C GLN A 777 19.25 20.29 26.49
N ASN A 778 20.24 19.44 26.76
CA ASN A 778 21.54 19.47 26.08
C ASN A 778 21.45 18.63 24.80
N ILE A 779 21.25 19.29 23.65
CA ILE A 779 21.44 18.65 22.34
C ILE A 779 22.92 18.53 21.97
N ASP A 780 23.76 19.38 22.57
CA ASP A 780 25.14 19.73 22.20
C ASP A 780 26.12 19.52 23.37
N ASN A 781 26.24 18.28 23.89
CA ASN A 781 27.28 17.89 24.87
C ASN A 781 27.39 16.34 24.90
N ASP A 782 28.61 15.80 24.85
CA ASP A 782 28.91 14.35 24.98
C ASP A 782 28.82 13.83 26.44
N GLY A 783 27.90 14.40 27.23
CA GLY A 783 27.69 14.08 28.65
C GLY A 783 26.46 13.23 28.92
N GLU A 784 26.09 13.08 30.20
CA GLU A 784 24.80 12.51 30.56
C GLU A 784 23.66 13.38 29.99
N LYS A 785 22.67 12.74 29.37
CA LYS A 785 21.53 13.41 28.75
C LYS A 785 20.66 14.05 29.86
N ASP A 786 20.69 15.38 29.92
CA ASP A 786 19.95 16.17 30.91
C ASP A 786 18.43 15.98 30.82
N GLN A 787 17.70 16.50 31.82
CA GLN A 787 16.24 16.38 31.89
C GLN A 787 15.50 16.99 30.68
N ALA A 788 14.19 16.76 30.62
CA ALA A 788 13.31 17.35 29.60
C ALA A 788 13.48 18.88 29.53
N PRO A 789 13.41 19.53 28.34
CA PRO A 789 13.65 20.96 28.21
C PRO A 789 12.75 21.79 29.11
N VAL A 790 13.36 22.59 30.00
CA VAL A 790 12.63 23.31 31.05
C VAL A 790 12.37 24.75 30.63
N ALA A 791 11.49 24.89 29.65
CA ALA A 791 11.04 26.17 29.14
C ALA A 791 10.00 26.81 30.10
N ASP A 792 10.47 27.34 31.24
CA ASP A 792 9.66 28.03 32.24
C ASP A 792 10.36 29.22 32.90
N SER A 793 9.61 30.03 33.65
CA SER A 793 10.14 31.25 34.29
C SER A 793 10.93 31.01 35.59
N SER A 794 11.28 29.75 35.90
CA SER A 794 12.01 29.34 37.11
C SER A 794 13.43 28.80 36.84
N HIS A 795 13.69 28.18 35.69
CA HIS A 795 15.03 27.67 35.34
C HIS A 795 15.92 28.73 34.68
N GLY A 796 15.33 29.71 34.01
CA GLY A 796 16.01 30.94 33.61
C GLY A 796 16.93 30.83 32.39
N THR A 797 17.07 29.64 31.79
CA THR A 797 17.84 29.38 30.57
C THR A 797 17.00 29.48 29.30
N VAL A 798 15.76 28.95 29.34
CA VAL A 798 14.75 29.11 28.28
C VAL A 798 13.47 29.60 28.90
N TYR A 799 12.94 30.73 28.42
CA TYR A 799 11.66 31.28 28.86
C TYR A 799 10.58 31.02 27.80
N THR A 800 9.45 30.43 28.19
CA THR A 800 8.21 30.58 27.39
C THR A 800 7.49 31.86 27.76
N GLY A 801 6.98 32.56 26.76
CA GLY A 801 6.01 33.63 26.94
C GLY A 801 5.42 34.04 25.59
N TYR A 802 4.99 35.29 25.48
CA TYR A 802 4.37 35.82 24.28
C TYR A 802 5.22 36.92 23.64
N GLN A 803 5.60 36.71 22.37
CA GLN A 803 6.09 37.76 21.50
C GLN A 803 4.87 38.32 20.76
N GLU A 804 4.48 39.56 21.10
CA GLU A 804 3.19 40.17 20.72
C GLU A 804 1.98 39.29 21.11
N CYS A 805 1.43 38.53 20.16
CA CYS A 805 0.32 37.59 20.35
C CYS A 805 0.74 36.11 20.28
N VAL A 806 1.91 35.80 19.73
CA VAL A 806 2.36 34.42 19.47
C VAL A 806 3.13 33.88 20.66
N LYS A 807 2.83 32.63 21.08
CA LYS A 807 3.60 31.97 22.14
C LYS A 807 4.97 31.54 21.58
N SER A 808 6.05 32.01 22.19
CA SER A 808 7.42 31.84 21.71
C SER A 808 8.37 31.40 22.83
N TYR A 809 9.61 31.11 22.45
CA TYR A 809 10.74 30.77 23.31
C TYR A 809 11.82 31.85 23.18
N SER A 810 12.57 32.10 24.25
CA SER A 810 13.73 32.99 24.20
C SER A 810 14.68 32.73 25.35
N ASN A 811 15.95 33.05 25.15
CA ASN A 811 16.94 33.23 26.22
C ASN A 811 16.64 34.45 27.13
N GLU A 812 15.73 35.36 26.74
CA GLU A 812 15.25 36.48 27.56
C GLU A 812 13.83 36.27 28.10
N LYS A 813 13.49 36.91 29.23
CA LYS A 813 12.20 36.71 29.89
C LYS A 813 11.03 37.34 29.14
N LEU A 814 10.31 36.51 28.39
CA LEU A 814 9.09 36.87 27.68
C LEU A 814 7.88 37.15 28.61
N PRO A 815 6.91 38.00 28.20
CA PRO A 815 5.63 38.20 28.88
C PRO A 815 4.79 36.93 29.08
N GLU A 816 4.15 36.77 30.24
CA GLU A 816 3.27 35.63 30.55
C GLU A 816 1.86 35.71 29.92
N SER A 817 1.58 36.73 29.10
CA SER A 817 0.32 36.90 28.37
C SER A 817 0.50 37.80 27.13
N PRO A 818 -0.29 37.61 26.05
CA PRO A 818 -0.17 38.37 24.82
C PRO A 818 -0.57 39.84 25.02
N THR A 819 0.07 40.74 24.26
CA THR A 819 -0.04 42.20 24.47
C THR A 819 -1.13 42.87 23.62
N ALA A 820 -1.34 42.46 22.37
CA ALA A 820 -2.39 42.94 21.48
C ALA A 820 -2.58 42.00 20.26
N HIS A 821 -3.73 42.11 19.57
CA HIS A 821 -3.96 41.50 18.24
C HIS A 821 -4.25 42.59 17.20
N ASP A 822 -3.36 42.78 16.22
CA ASP A 822 -3.69 43.56 15.02
C ASP A 822 -4.59 42.72 14.10
N THR A 823 -5.83 43.14 13.89
CA THR A 823 -6.92 42.30 13.39
C THR A 823 -7.61 42.89 12.17
N ILE A 824 -7.80 42.09 11.13
CA ILE A 824 -8.67 42.42 10.00
C ILE A 824 -10.06 41.86 10.28
N TYR A 825 -11.05 42.75 10.35
CA TYR A 825 -12.47 42.38 10.52
C TYR A 825 -13.22 42.43 9.19
N THR A 826 -14.05 41.41 8.95
CA THR A 826 -14.92 41.26 7.78
C THR A 826 -16.36 41.00 8.23
N ALA A 827 -17.35 41.40 7.44
CA ALA A 827 -18.76 41.23 7.77
C ALA A 827 -19.50 40.47 6.66
N GLN A 828 -20.26 39.43 7.02
CA GLN A 828 -21.07 38.65 6.09
C GLN A 828 -22.41 38.27 6.75
N GLY A 829 -23.52 38.77 6.19
CA GLY A 829 -24.85 38.57 6.76
C GLY A 829 -24.94 39.16 8.18
N ASN A 830 -25.20 38.30 9.17
CA ASN A 830 -25.28 38.66 10.59
C ASN A 830 -24.02 38.30 11.40
N VAL A 831 -22.90 38.02 10.73
CA VAL A 831 -21.63 37.61 11.34
C VAL A 831 -20.52 38.60 11.01
N ILE A 832 -19.73 38.98 12.01
CA ILE A 832 -18.42 39.62 11.85
C ILE A 832 -17.34 38.58 12.17
N THR A 833 -16.35 38.42 11.29
CA THR A 833 -15.18 37.56 11.50
C THR A 833 -13.92 38.42 11.53
N GLY A 834 -13.18 38.36 12.63
CA GLY A 834 -11.85 38.95 12.78
C GLY A 834 -10.76 37.89 12.68
N ILE A 835 -9.68 38.18 11.96
CA ILE A 835 -8.48 37.33 11.86
C ILE A 835 -7.26 38.21 12.16
N CYS A 836 -6.35 37.74 13.01
CA CYS A 836 -5.12 38.46 13.31
C CYS A 836 -4.18 38.45 12.09
N LYS A 837 -3.48 39.57 11.83
CA LYS A 837 -2.52 39.68 10.72
C LYS A 837 -1.22 38.90 10.95
N LYS A 838 -0.90 38.58 12.20
CA LYS A 838 0.33 37.86 12.59
C LYS A 838 0.16 36.35 12.63
N ASP A 839 -1.06 35.86 12.86
CA ASP A 839 -1.38 34.44 12.95
C ASP A 839 -2.83 34.24 12.48
N SER A 840 -3.05 33.38 11.49
CA SER A 840 -4.37 33.12 10.91
C SER A 840 -5.22 32.14 11.73
N ALA A 841 -4.62 31.37 12.65
CA ALA A 841 -5.35 30.57 13.63
C ALA A 841 -6.01 31.46 14.68
N HIS A 842 -5.33 32.56 15.06
CA HIS A 842 -5.90 33.63 15.88
C HIS A 842 -7.07 34.33 15.15
N SER A 843 -8.27 33.83 15.44
CA SER A 843 -9.53 34.34 14.90
C SER A 843 -10.62 34.52 15.97
N VAL A 844 -11.55 35.44 15.68
CA VAL A 844 -12.79 35.70 16.42
C VAL A 844 -13.98 35.69 15.45
N ARG A 845 -15.08 35.05 15.86
CA ARG A 845 -16.37 35.07 15.16
C ARG A 845 -17.44 35.66 16.07
N MET A 846 -18.00 36.81 15.68
CA MET A 846 -19.13 37.44 16.36
C MET A 846 -20.41 37.23 15.55
N THR A 847 -21.42 36.62 16.15
CA THR A 847 -22.73 36.39 15.52
C THR A 847 -23.80 37.19 16.25
N VAL A 848 -24.54 38.04 15.52
CA VAL A 848 -25.62 38.88 16.06
C VAL A 848 -26.96 38.25 15.69
N SER A 849 -27.90 38.13 16.63
CA SER A 849 -29.24 37.61 16.32
C SER A 849 -30.36 38.32 17.09
N GLY A 850 -31.28 38.90 16.33
CA GLY A 850 -32.60 39.31 16.81
C GLY A 850 -33.64 38.22 16.50
N LYS A 851 -34.74 38.22 17.24
CA LYS A 851 -35.85 37.28 17.04
C LYS A 851 -37.15 38.06 17.01
N ASP A 852 -38.06 37.70 16.12
CA ASP A 852 -39.44 38.17 16.18
C ASP A 852 -40.09 37.62 17.47
N VAL A 853 -40.76 38.50 18.21
CA VAL A 853 -41.43 38.19 19.48
C VAL A 853 -42.83 38.78 19.50
N VAL A 854 -43.69 38.30 20.42
CA VAL A 854 -44.98 38.93 20.70
C VAL A 854 -44.80 39.83 21.92
N TYR A 855 -45.43 41.01 21.90
CA TYR A 855 -45.30 42.03 22.95
C TYR A 855 -45.66 41.48 24.34
N ASP A 856 -44.64 41.39 25.20
CA ASP A 856 -44.70 40.84 26.56
C ASP A 856 -44.36 41.87 27.66
N LYS A 857 -44.16 43.14 27.26
CA LYS A 857 -43.74 44.27 28.11
C LYS A 857 -42.29 44.19 28.62
N THR A 858 -41.44 43.34 28.05
CA THR A 858 -40.00 43.28 28.35
C THR A 858 -39.15 43.84 27.21
N ALA A 859 -37.84 44.04 27.46
CA ALA A 859 -36.91 44.64 26.50
C ALA A 859 -36.15 43.55 25.73
N HIS A 860 -36.30 43.53 24.41
CA HIS A 860 -35.75 42.50 23.52
C HIS A 860 -34.50 43.01 22.80
N ALA A 861 -33.37 43.03 23.48
CA ALA A 861 -32.06 43.26 22.86
C ALA A 861 -31.67 42.11 21.92
N VAL A 862 -30.72 42.35 21.00
CA VAL A 862 -30.17 41.26 20.16
C VAL A 862 -29.14 40.44 20.95
N ASP A 863 -29.20 39.11 20.79
CA ASP A 863 -28.17 38.20 21.32
C ASP A 863 -26.89 38.36 20.49
N ILE A 864 -25.77 38.69 21.14
CA ILE A 864 -24.42 38.66 20.54
C ILE A 864 -23.68 37.45 21.09
N GLY A 865 -23.37 36.48 20.21
CA GLY A 865 -22.46 35.38 20.52
C GLY A 865 -21.06 35.70 20.01
N ILE A 866 -20.05 35.68 20.89
CA ILE A 866 -18.63 35.81 20.52
C ILE A 866 -17.97 34.45 20.72
N GLU A 867 -17.42 33.89 19.64
CA GLU A 867 -16.62 32.67 19.62
C GLU A 867 -15.17 33.06 19.33
N LEU A 868 -14.25 32.70 20.23
CA LEU A 868 -12.81 32.88 20.06
C LEU A 868 -12.16 31.54 19.73
N SER A 869 -11.14 31.57 18.86
CA SER A 869 -10.18 30.47 18.71
C SER A 869 -9.48 30.16 20.05
N GLU A 870 -9.06 28.90 20.28
CA GLU A 870 -8.46 28.49 21.57
C GLU A 870 -7.14 29.25 21.88
N GLU A 871 -6.48 29.80 20.85
CA GLU A 871 -5.15 30.41 20.93
C GLU A 871 -5.17 31.95 20.99
N TRP A 872 -6.30 32.61 20.66
CA TRP A 872 -6.52 34.07 20.81
C TRP A 872 -6.24 34.60 22.23
N GLY A 873 -6.23 33.73 23.24
CA GLY A 873 -5.98 34.10 24.63
C GLY A 873 -7.17 34.81 25.27
N LYS A 874 -6.89 35.66 26.27
CA LYS A 874 -7.92 36.32 27.11
C LYS A 874 -8.13 37.80 26.74
N ILE A 875 -7.82 38.19 25.51
CA ILE A 875 -7.99 39.57 25.04
C ILE A 875 -9.46 39.81 24.71
N GLU A 876 -10.07 40.80 25.37
CA GLU A 876 -11.45 41.22 25.09
C GLU A 876 -11.54 41.87 23.70
N VAL A 877 -12.64 41.60 22.98
CA VAL A 877 -12.87 42.11 21.62
C VAL A 877 -13.80 43.32 21.70
N PRO A 878 -13.33 44.55 21.42
CA PRO A 878 -14.13 45.76 21.56
C PRO A 878 -15.14 45.87 20.41
N TYR A 879 -16.41 46.09 20.74
CA TYR A 879 -17.48 46.29 19.77
C TYR A 879 -18.45 47.38 20.21
N GLU A 880 -19.07 48.03 19.25
CA GLU A 880 -20.16 48.99 19.47
C GLU A 880 -21.51 48.40 19.03
N ILE A 881 -22.58 48.81 19.71
CA ILE A 881 -23.96 48.47 19.34
C ILE A 881 -24.88 49.68 19.50
N PHE A 882 -25.78 49.88 18.54
CA PHE A 882 -26.90 50.81 18.67
C PHE A 882 -28.16 50.28 17.96
N TYR A 883 -29.32 50.82 18.32
CA TYR A 883 -30.62 50.39 17.79
C TYR A 883 -31.33 51.56 17.10
N THR A 884 -32.14 51.24 16.10
CA THR A 884 -32.95 52.20 15.35
C THR A 884 -34.38 51.70 15.12
N ARG A 885 -35.35 52.63 15.13
CA ARG A 885 -36.72 52.46 14.64
C ARG A 885 -36.95 53.55 13.58
N GLU A 886 -37.50 53.18 12.42
CA GLU A 886 -37.81 54.11 11.32
C GLU A 886 -36.63 55.06 10.95
N GLY A 887 -35.40 54.54 11.02
CA GLY A 887 -34.15 55.29 10.75
C GLY A 887 -33.60 56.12 11.91
N THR A 888 -34.38 56.37 12.96
CA THR A 888 -33.96 57.17 14.13
C THR A 888 -33.40 56.28 15.25
N ARG A 889 -32.33 56.73 15.92
CA ARG A 889 -31.73 56.01 17.07
C ARG A 889 -32.71 55.92 18.23
N THR A 890 -32.81 54.76 18.87
CA THR A 890 -33.75 54.54 19.99
C THR A 890 -33.17 53.63 21.07
N GLU A 891 -33.70 53.77 22.28
CA GLU A 891 -33.50 52.86 23.41
C GLU A 891 -34.78 52.07 23.75
N ASP A 892 -35.91 52.35 23.08
CA ASP A 892 -37.13 51.56 23.23
C ASP A 892 -37.02 50.23 22.48
N LEU A 893 -36.62 49.20 23.22
CA LEU A 893 -36.61 47.81 22.79
C LEU A 893 -37.83 47.02 23.33
N THR A 894 -38.89 47.73 23.74
CA THR A 894 -40.06 47.16 24.44
C THR A 894 -41.35 47.26 23.63
N SER A 895 -41.64 48.40 23.01
CA SER A 895 -42.93 48.63 22.32
C SER A 895 -43.04 47.81 21.02
N PRO A 896 -44.26 47.50 20.55
CA PRO A 896 -44.46 46.90 19.23
C PRO A 896 -43.79 47.69 18.09
N GLY A 897 -43.53 47.01 16.97
CA GLY A 897 -42.90 47.56 15.77
C GLY A 897 -41.56 46.90 15.41
N THR A 898 -40.99 47.36 14.30
CA THR A 898 -39.73 46.83 13.74
C THR A 898 -38.52 47.58 14.29
N ILE A 899 -37.54 46.85 14.80
CA ILE A 899 -36.28 47.39 15.32
C ILE A 899 -35.13 46.89 14.45
N LYS A 900 -34.18 47.77 14.12
CA LYS A 900 -32.91 47.42 13.48
C LYS A 900 -31.75 47.68 14.43
N ALA A 901 -31.10 46.62 14.88
CA ALA A 901 -29.83 46.68 15.60
C ALA A 901 -28.67 46.83 14.60
N THR A 902 -27.68 47.64 14.94
CA THR A 902 -26.39 47.74 14.25
C THR A 902 -25.28 47.38 15.22
N VAL A 903 -24.37 46.50 14.80
CA VAL A 903 -23.16 46.14 15.56
C VAL A 903 -21.94 46.36 14.68
N SER A 904 -20.88 46.96 15.24
CA SER A 904 -19.66 47.30 14.49
C SER A 904 -18.39 47.05 15.29
N VAL A 905 -17.33 46.65 14.58
CA VAL A 905 -15.97 46.41 15.08
C VAL A 905 -14.98 46.98 14.07
N GLY A 906 -14.30 48.06 14.44
CA GLY A 906 -13.50 48.84 13.47
C GLY A 906 -14.36 49.33 12.30
N THR A 907 -13.97 48.98 11.08
CA THR A 907 -14.73 49.28 9.85
C THR A 907 -15.79 48.23 9.51
N ALA A 908 -15.78 47.05 10.14
CA ALA A 908 -16.76 46.00 9.87
C ALA A 908 -18.07 46.28 10.61
N LYS A 909 -19.20 46.12 9.92
CA LYS A 909 -20.54 46.40 10.44
C LYS A 909 -21.54 45.35 9.95
N VAL A 910 -22.42 44.91 10.85
CA VAL A 910 -23.63 44.11 10.53
C VAL A 910 -24.88 44.81 11.03
N GLU A 911 -25.99 44.62 10.33
CA GLU A 911 -27.32 45.08 10.75
C GLU A 911 -28.28 43.90 10.84
N VAL A 912 -29.10 43.85 11.90
CA VAL A 912 -30.08 42.79 12.13
C VAL A 912 -31.44 43.41 12.46
N VAL A 913 -32.46 43.01 11.70
CA VAL A 913 -33.84 43.50 11.82
C VAL A 913 -34.71 42.43 12.48
N TYR A 914 -35.56 42.84 13.42
CA TYR A 914 -36.53 41.97 14.11
C TYR A 914 -37.76 42.77 14.56
N THR A 915 -38.86 42.08 14.84
CA THR A 915 -40.17 42.70 15.06
C THR A 915 -40.78 42.31 16.40
N ILE A 916 -41.16 43.30 17.21
CA ILE A 916 -42.05 43.09 18.35
C ILE A 916 -43.49 43.20 17.84
N LYS A 917 -44.22 42.10 17.81
CA LYS A 917 -45.57 42.01 17.23
C LYS A 917 -46.62 42.29 18.29
N GLU A 918 -47.67 43.03 17.93
CA GLU A 918 -48.78 43.32 18.84
C GLU A 918 -49.44 42.02 19.36
N ALA A 919 -49.84 42.03 20.62
CA ALA A 919 -50.51 40.89 21.24
C ALA A 919 -51.96 40.76 20.70
N PRO A 920 -52.42 39.56 20.28
CA PRO A 920 -53.81 39.38 19.85
C PRO A 920 -54.82 39.77 20.93
N ALA A 921 -55.84 40.54 20.55
CA ALA A 921 -56.82 41.08 21.49
C ALA A 921 -57.77 39.99 22.04
N GLU A 922 -57.65 39.67 23.33
CA GLU A 922 -58.55 38.76 24.04
C GLU A 922 -59.90 39.41 24.38
N LYS A 923 -60.99 38.63 24.34
CA LYS A 923 -62.35 39.08 24.69
C LYS A 923 -62.62 38.92 26.21
N PRO A 924 -63.39 39.82 26.83
CA PRO A 924 -63.54 39.86 28.29
C PRO A 924 -64.51 38.79 28.83
N VAL A 925 -64.14 38.15 29.94
CA VAL A 925 -65.00 37.29 30.78
C VAL A 925 -64.72 37.59 32.27
N VAL A 926 -65.69 37.30 33.14
CA VAL A 926 -65.88 37.96 34.46
C VAL A 926 -65.25 37.20 35.64
N THR A 927 -64.80 37.96 36.66
CA THR A 927 -64.34 37.50 37.99
C THR A 927 -65.45 36.84 38.83
N PRO A 928 -65.11 35.87 39.70
CA PRO A 928 -65.45 36.03 41.13
C PRO A 928 -64.33 35.55 42.11
N THR A 929 -64.62 35.47 43.42
CA THR A 929 -63.65 35.86 44.47
C THR A 929 -63.40 34.85 45.62
N ALA A 930 -62.11 34.60 45.90
CA ALA A 930 -61.44 34.27 47.19
C ALA A 930 -61.52 32.90 47.93
N LYS A 931 -60.37 32.60 48.62
CA LYS A 931 -60.13 31.77 49.85
C LYS A 931 -60.23 30.21 49.77
N PRO A 932 -59.65 29.44 50.72
CA PRO A 932 -58.34 29.58 51.42
C PRO A 932 -57.56 28.24 51.73
N THR A 933 -56.29 28.35 52.21
CA THR A 933 -55.54 27.37 53.09
C THR A 933 -55.23 25.95 52.56
N ASP A 934 -54.21 25.17 52.98
CA ASP A 934 -53.10 25.23 53.98
C ASP A 934 -51.76 24.76 53.32
N LYS A 935 -50.50 25.00 53.75
CA LYS A 935 -49.76 24.93 55.05
C LYS A 935 -49.52 23.47 55.55
N PRO A 936 -48.46 23.10 56.33
CA PRO A 936 -47.11 23.68 56.65
C PRO A 936 -45.95 22.90 55.93
N ALA A 937 -44.67 23.31 55.82
CA ALA A 937 -43.67 24.04 56.63
C ALA A 937 -42.90 23.20 57.70
N ALA A 938 -41.57 23.03 57.55
CA ALA A 938 -40.57 22.87 58.64
C ALA A 938 -39.09 22.74 58.16
N THR A 939 -38.27 23.70 58.56
CA THR A 939 -36.79 23.66 58.80
C THR A 939 -36.59 24.14 60.27
N PRO A 940 -35.40 24.27 60.90
CA PRO A 940 -34.01 23.81 60.66
C PRO A 940 -33.32 23.27 61.96
N THR A 941 -31.97 23.46 62.12
CA THR A 941 -31.13 23.46 63.37
C THR A 941 -30.83 22.11 64.07
N ALA A 942 -29.73 21.90 64.83
CA ALA A 942 -28.48 22.62 65.24
C ALA A 942 -27.30 21.58 65.37
N LYS A 943 -25.97 21.80 65.47
CA LYS A 943 -25.04 22.78 66.16
C LYS A 943 -24.99 22.62 67.70
N PRO A 944 -23.88 22.85 68.48
CA PRO A 944 -22.42 23.06 68.21
C PRO A 944 -21.54 21.93 68.92
N THR A 945 -20.33 21.99 69.57
CA THR A 945 -19.27 23.00 69.95
C THR A 945 -17.94 22.34 70.44
N LYS A 946 -16.74 22.79 69.99
CA LYS A 946 -15.37 22.83 70.65
C LYS A 946 -14.76 21.52 71.30
N THR A 947 -13.47 21.38 71.72
CA THR A 947 -12.29 22.27 71.95
C THR A 947 -10.91 21.54 71.68
N SER A 948 -9.77 22.15 72.06
CA SER A 948 -8.33 21.78 71.86
C SER A 948 -7.80 20.59 72.74
N ASP A 949 -6.53 20.11 72.73
CA ASP A 949 -5.24 20.76 72.36
C ASP A 949 -4.00 19.86 72.06
N SER A 950 -2.96 20.47 71.46
CA SER A 950 -1.48 20.23 71.56
C SER A 950 -0.64 19.08 70.90
N GLN A 951 0.58 19.51 70.48
CA GLN A 951 1.91 18.85 70.23
C GLN A 951 2.25 17.95 69.00
N ALA A 952 2.74 18.61 67.93
CA ALA A 952 4.02 18.43 67.17
C ALA A 952 4.60 17.01 66.85
N THR A 953 5.15 16.70 65.66
CA THR A 953 6.18 17.43 64.86
C THR A 953 6.30 17.00 63.36
N LYS A 954 6.95 17.85 62.54
CA LYS A 954 7.47 17.66 61.15
C LYS A 954 6.44 17.59 59.99
N LYS A 955 6.87 18.04 58.81
CA LYS A 955 6.04 18.57 57.70
C LYS A 955 6.35 17.89 56.34
N PRO A 956 5.35 17.30 55.64
CA PRO A 956 5.49 16.85 54.24
C PRO A 956 5.32 17.98 53.21
N ALA A 957 5.69 17.70 51.95
CA ALA A 957 5.67 18.66 50.84
C ALA A 957 4.25 19.03 50.35
N GLU A 958 4.14 20.21 49.75
CA GLU A 958 2.91 20.72 49.12
C GLU A 958 2.69 20.11 47.74
N ARG A 959 1.42 19.94 47.33
CA ARG A 959 1.05 19.00 46.26
C ARG A 959 0.48 19.69 45.03
N GLU A 960 1.11 19.41 43.90
CA GLU A 960 0.79 19.92 42.56
C GLU A 960 -0.68 19.71 42.13
N LYS A 961 -1.21 20.62 41.31
CA LYS A 961 -2.61 20.65 40.86
C LYS A 961 -2.80 19.83 39.57
N ALA A 962 -3.16 18.56 39.72
CA ALA A 962 -3.43 17.64 38.60
C ALA A 962 -4.37 18.19 37.51
N VAL A 963 -3.89 18.22 36.26
CA VAL A 963 -4.58 18.82 35.09
C VAL A 963 -5.37 17.75 34.28
N PRO A 964 -6.63 18.00 33.90
CA PRO A 964 -7.45 17.02 33.17
C PRO A 964 -7.18 17.01 31.65
N LYS A 965 -6.78 15.86 31.11
CA LYS A 965 -6.54 15.64 29.66
C LYS A 965 -7.76 16.07 28.81
N LYS A 966 -7.48 16.64 27.62
CA LYS A 966 -8.48 17.27 26.73
C LYS A 966 -9.60 16.35 26.27
N VAL A 967 -10.75 16.95 25.90
CA VAL A 967 -11.90 16.22 25.33
C VAL A 967 -11.48 15.53 24.03
N GLY A 968 -12.07 14.37 23.73
CA GLY A 968 -11.68 13.55 22.58
C GLY A 968 -10.48 12.62 22.82
N ALA A 969 -9.60 12.93 23.78
CA ALA A 969 -8.39 12.16 24.06
C ALA A 969 -8.68 10.68 24.44
N ILE A 970 -7.83 9.76 23.97
CA ILE A 970 -7.99 8.31 24.18
C ILE A 970 -7.16 7.83 25.37
N LEU A 971 -7.83 7.51 26.49
CA LEU A 971 -7.18 7.03 27.71
C LEU A 971 -7.10 5.49 27.72
N LYS A 972 -5.91 4.94 27.96
CA LYS A 972 -5.65 3.49 28.08
C LYS A 972 -5.47 3.12 29.56
N VAL A 973 -6.47 2.55 30.23
CA VAL A 973 -6.39 2.23 31.69
C VAL A 973 -6.73 0.77 31.96
N LYS A 974 -5.81 0.03 32.61
CA LYS A 974 -5.91 -1.40 32.95
C LYS A 974 -6.29 -2.29 31.75
N GLY A 975 -5.87 -1.88 30.55
CA GLY A 975 -6.14 -2.55 29.27
C GLY A 975 -7.56 -2.35 28.71
N ASN A 976 -8.30 -1.37 29.22
CA ASN A 976 -9.50 -0.82 28.59
C ASN A 976 -9.12 0.46 27.80
N LYS A 977 -9.88 0.79 26.75
CA LYS A 977 -9.81 2.06 26.02
C LYS A 977 -11.02 2.92 26.38
N TYR A 978 -10.78 4.20 26.64
CA TYR A 978 -11.79 5.22 26.91
C TYR A 978 -11.56 6.44 26.03
N ARG A 979 -12.57 7.29 25.86
CA ARG A 979 -12.47 8.62 25.22
C ARG A 979 -12.95 9.68 26.21
N VAL A 980 -12.21 10.77 26.43
CA VAL A 980 -12.69 11.88 27.26
C VAL A 980 -13.89 12.53 26.59
N THR A 981 -14.99 12.65 27.33
CA THR A 981 -16.24 13.31 26.88
C THR A 981 -16.48 14.65 27.59
N LYS A 982 -15.74 14.92 28.67
CA LYS A 982 -15.72 16.21 29.38
C LYS A 982 -14.43 16.33 30.17
N SER A 983 -13.69 17.42 29.98
CA SER A 983 -12.53 17.78 30.80
C SER A 983 -12.88 18.95 31.71
N LYS A 984 -12.77 18.77 33.03
CA LYS A 984 -12.89 19.79 34.10
C LYS A 984 -12.15 19.31 35.36
N ALA A 985 -11.50 20.23 36.08
CA ALA A 985 -10.71 19.93 37.29
C ALA A 985 -11.49 19.17 38.40
N LYS A 986 -12.82 19.30 38.43
CA LYS A 986 -13.73 18.35 39.10
C LYS A 986 -14.88 18.01 38.15
N GLY A 987 -15.29 16.73 38.12
CA GLY A 987 -16.39 16.26 37.27
C GLY A 987 -16.05 16.07 35.80
N SER A 988 -14.82 15.63 35.49
CA SER A 988 -14.45 15.09 34.18
C SER A 988 -15.18 13.77 33.90
N THR A 989 -15.45 13.46 32.61
CA THR A 989 -16.18 12.25 32.21
C THR A 989 -15.56 11.57 30.99
N VAL A 990 -15.75 10.26 30.87
CA VAL A 990 -15.27 9.42 29.77
C VAL A 990 -16.33 8.47 29.23
N GLU A 991 -16.22 8.18 27.94
CA GLU A 991 -16.85 7.05 27.25
C GLU A 991 -15.95 5.81 27.33
N PHE A 992 -16.52 4.63 27.58
CA PHE A 992 -15.83 3.37 27.29
C PHE A 992 -15.93 3.06 25.78
N THR A 993 -14.79 3.02 25.07
CA THR A 993 -14.73 2.78 23.62
C THR A 993 -14.29 1.35 23.26
N GLY A 994 -13.66 0.61 24.17
CA GLY A 994 -13.30 -0.78 23.94
C GLY A 994 -12.26 -1.31 24.93
N TYR A 995 -11.55 -2.37 24.55
CA TYR A 995 -10.44 -2.94 25.32
C TYR A 995 -9.31 -3.40 24.41
N THR A 996 -8.06 -3.33 24.89
CA THR A 996 -6.87 -3.45 24.03
C THR A 996 -6.69 -4.85 23.45
N ASN A 997 -6.80 -5.88 24.28
CA ASN A 997 -6.63 -7.27 23.87
C ASN A 997 -7.99 -7.97 23.69
N LYS A 998 -8.46 -8.07 22.43
CA LYS A 998 -9.72 -8.74 22.03
C LYS A 998 -9.78 -10.24 22.41
N LYS A 999 -8.66 -10.89 22.76
CA LYS A 999 -8.61 -12.29 23.25
C LYS A 999 -9.07 -12.42 24.72
N LYS A 1000 -9.18 -11.32 25.51
CA LYS A 1000 -9.56 -11.35 26.94
C LYS A 1000 -10.92 -12.01 27.21
N LYS A 1001 -10.98 -12.89 28.22
CA LYS A 1001 -12.19 -13.60 28.68
C LYS A 1001 -13.07 -12.75 29.63
N LYS A 1002 -12.48 -11.87 30.45
CA LYS A 1002 -13.19 -10.92 31.34
C LYS A 1002 -12.87 -9.47 30.97
N VAL A 1003 -13.87 -8.59 31.01
CA VAL A 1003 -13.74 -7.12 30.96
C VAL A 1003 -14.57 -6.51 32.09
N THR A 1004 -14.09 -5.43 32.70
CA THR A 1004 -14.78 -4.67 33.75
C THR A 1004 -14.84 -3.21 33.35
N ILE A 1005 -16.03 -2.61 33.36
CA ILE A 1005 -16.22 -1.15 33.26
C ILE A 1005 -16.41 -0.64 34.69
N PRO A 1006 -15.51 0.20 35.22
CA PRO A 1006 -15.61 0.72 36.59
C PRO A 1006 -16.72 1.77 36.73
N GLU A 1007 -16.79 2.45 37.87
CA GLU A 1007 -17.64 3.66 38.01
C GLU A 1007 -16.90 4.90 37.50
N SER A 1008 -15.62 4.99 37.83
CA SER A 1008 -14.66 6.01 37.38
C SER A 1008 -13.29 5.40 37.04
N ILE A 1009 -12.41 6.18 36.43
CA ILE A 1009 -10.98 5.88 36.25
C ILE A 1009 -10.14 7.07 36.73
N THR A 1010 -8.93 6.81 37.21
CA THR A 1010 -7.95 7.86 37.55
C THR A 1010 -6.80 7.82 36.55
N VAL A 1011 -6.40 8.99 36.03
CA VAL A 1011 -5.23 9.18 35.15
C VAL A 1011 -4.54 10.47 35.57
N GLN A 1012 -3.22 10.43 35.83
CA GLN A 1012 -2.40 11.56 36.30
C GLN A 1012 -3.11 12.38 37.40
N GLY A 1013 -3.54 11.70 38.48
CA GLY A 1013 -4.23 12.31 39.62
C GLY A 1013 -5.71 12.68 39.41
N VAL A 1014 -6.16 12.88 38.17
CA VAL A 1014 -7.54 13.28 37.85
C VAL A 1014 -8.48 12.07 37.77
N GLU A 1015 -9.65 12.19 38.40
CA GLU A 1015 -10.74 11.21 38.31
C GLU A 1015 -11.74 11.56 37.19
N TYR A 1016 -12.08 10.56 36.37
CA TYR A 1016 -13.05 10.64 35.27
C TYR A 1016 -14.19 9.65 35.50
N ASP A 1017 -15.42 10.15 35.55
CA ASP A 1017 -16.64 9.34 35.59
C ASP A 1017 -16.85 8.57 34.28
N VAL A 1018 -17.14 7.26 34.33
CA VAL A 1018 -17.52 6.51 33.13
C VAL A 1018 -19.03 6.67 32.87
N THR A 1019 -19.39 7.55 31.94
CA THR A 1019 -20.79 7.98 31.71
C THR A 1019 -21.45 7.35 30.47
N SER A 1020 -20.66 6.90 29.48
CA SER A 1020 -21.17 6.27 28.26
C SER A 1020 -20.41 5.02 27.81
N ILE A 1021 -21.00 4.29 26.87
CA ILE A 1021 -20.38 3.18 26.13
C ILE A 1021 -20.62 3.40 24.63
N GLY A 1022 -19.53 3.51 23.87
CA GLY A 1022 -19.53 3.91 22.47
C GLY A 1022 -20.11 2.87 21.50
N GLU A 1023 -20.22 3.28 20.23
CA GLU A 1023 -20.61 2.37 19.15
C GLU A 1023 -19.51 1.31 18.95
N LYS A 1024 -19.92 0.08 18.62
CA LYS A 1024 -19.07 -1.09 18.37
C LYS A 1024 -18.13 -1.50 19.53
N ALA A 1025 -18.21 -0.89 20.72
CA ALA A 1025 -17.28 -1.13 21.84
C ALA A 1025 -17.21 -2.58 22.37
N PHE A 1026 -18.23 -3.40 22.13
CA PHE A 1026 -18.23 -4.86 22.34
C PHE A 1026 -18.59 -5.65 21.07
N SER A 1027 -18.37 -5.05 19.89
CA SER A 1027 -18.60 -5.68 18.60
C SER A 1027 -17.64 -6.83 18.36
N ASN A 1028 -18.10 -7.91 17.73
CA ASN A 1028 -17.30 -9.10 17.38
C ASN A 1028 -16.54 -9.74 18.56
N CYS A 1029 -16.95 -9.47 19.80
CA CYS A 1029 -16.30 -9.98 21.02
C CYS A 1029 -16.65 -11.47 21.27
N LYS A 1030 -16.21 -12.34 20.34
CA LYS A 1030 -16.52 -13.79 20.28
C LYS A 1030 -15.92 -14.59 21.45
N LYS A 1031 -14.79 -14.15 22.04
CA LYS A 1031 -14.08 -14.87 23.13
C LYS A 1031 -14.51 -14.44 24.56
N LEU A 1032 -15.17 -13.29 24.72
CA LEU A 1032 -15.59 -12.74 26.02
C LEU A 1032 -16.58 -13.67 26.74
N THR A 1033 -16.41 -13.89 28.05
CA THR A 1033 -17.31 -14.70 28.90
C THR A 1033 -17.98 -13.88 30.00
N LEU A 1034 -17.31 -12.85 30.53
CA LEU A 1034 -17.83 -12.00 31.60
C LEU A 1034 -17.59 -10.52 31.30
N LEU A 1035 -18.66 -9.74 31.26
CA LEU A 1035 -18.63 -8.27 31.30
C LEU A 1035 -19.20 -7.80 32.64
N GLU A 1036 -18.42 -7.04 33.40
CA GLU A 1036 -18.80 -6.53 34.71
C GLU A 1036 -18.95 -5.00 34.64
N ILE A 1037 -20.18 -4.49 34.59
CA ILE A 1037 -20.47 -3.04 34.52
C ILE A 1037 -20.74 -2.54 35.93
N LYS A 1038 -19.91 -1.62 36.43
CA LYS A 1038 -20.07 -1.00 37.75
C LYS A 1038 -20.73 0.37 37.68
N THR A 1039 -20.39 1.21 36.69
CA THR A 1039 -20.99 2.55 36.53
C THR A 1039 -22.51 2.53 36.64
N LYS A 1040 -23.05 3.44 37.46
CA LYS A 1040 -24.47 3.64 37.74
C LYS A 1040 -25.12 4.71 36.82
N LYS A 1041 -24.34 5.29 35.90
CA LYS A 1041 -24.65 6.50 35.12
C LYS A 1041 -25.14 6.24 33.67
N LEU A 1042 -25.27 4.98 33.24
CA LEU A 1042 -25.70 4.64 31.88
C LEU A 1042 -27.21 4.84 31.65
N THR A 1043 -27.58 5.33 30.48
CA THR A 1043 -28.97 5.60 30.04
C THR A 1043 -29.24 4.98 28.66
N LYS A 1044 -30.47 5.11 28.12
CA LYS A 1044 -30.74 4.75 26.72
C LYS A 1044 -29.89 5.60 25.76
N LYS A 1045 -29.68 6.89 26.04
CA LYS A 1045 -28.87 7.79 25.19
C LYS A 1045 -27.38 7.43 25.26
N THR A 1046 -26.82 7.25 26.47
CA THR A 1046 -25.37 7.05 26.71
C THR A 1046 -24.87 5.61 26.52
N VAL A 1047 -25.67 4.71 25.97
CA VAL A 1047 -25.17 3.47 25.34
C VAL A 1047 -25.54 3.55 23.87
N ALA A 1048 -24.56 3.46 22.98
CA ALA A 1048 -24.74 3.71 21.55
C ALA A 1048 -25.59 2.63 20.84
N LYS A 1049 -25.90 2.86 19.55
CA LYS A 1049 -26.42 1.79 18.67
C LYS A 1049 -25.31 0.76 18.41
N LYS A 1050 -25.69 -0.47 18.05
CA LYS A 1050 -24.80 -1.58 17.61
C LYS A 1050 -23.67 -2.00 18.59
N THR A 1051 -23.54 -1.43 19.80
CA THR A 1051 -22.48 -1.71 20.79
C THR A 1051 -22.20 -3.19 21.04
N PHE A 1052 -23.22 -4.06 21.01
CA PHE A 1052 -23.11 -5.50 21.27
C PHE A 1052 -23.24 -6.40 20.03
N LYS A 1053 -23.05 -5.87 18.79
CA LYS A 1053 -23.13 -6.67 17.55
C LYS A 1053 -22.17 -7.87 17.63
N SER A 1054 -22.68 -9.09 17.42
CA SER A 1054 -21.86 -10.32 17.42
C SER A 1054 -21.08 -10.64 18.71
N ILE A 1055 -21.47 -10.12 19.88
CA ILE A 1055 -20.95 -10.59 21.18
C ILE A 1055 -21.28 -12.07 21.41
N ARG A 1056 -20.40 -12.81 22.11
CA ARG A 1056 -20.61 -14.23 22.43
C ARG A 1056 -21.97 -14.46 23.11
N LYS A 1057 -22.83 -15.30 22.51
CA LYS A 1057 -24.20 -15.59 23.02
C LYS A 1057 -24.21 -16.20 24.44
N LYS A 1058 -23.09 -16.81 24.89
CA LYS A 1058 -22.88 -17.37 26.24
C LYS A 1058 -22.29 -16.38 27.27
N THR A 1059 -22.04 -15.11 26.93
CA THR A 1059 -21.53 -14.11 27.90
C THR A 1059 -22.49 -13.95 29.08
N VAL A 1060 -21.94 -13.67 30.26
CA VAL A 1060 -22.67 -13.17 31.42
C VAL A 1060 -22.35 -11.68 31.59
N ILE A 1061 -23.37 -10.84 31.73
CA ILE A 1061 -23.19 -9.44 32.10
C ILE A 1061 -23.63 -9.26 33.55
N LYS A 1062 -22.72 -8.83 34.42
CA LYS A 1062 -23.04 -8.32 35.77
C LYS A 1062 -23.33 -6.81 35.66
N VAL A 1063 -24.39 -6.35 36.31
CA VAL A 1063 -24.78 -4.93 36.40
C VAL A 1063 -25.18 -4.59 37.84
N PRO A 1064 -25.12 -3.32 38.29
CA PRO A 1064 -25.35 -3.00 39.71
C PRO A 1064 -26.76 -3.41 40.15
N LYS A 1065 -26.88 -4.03 41.34
CA LYS A 1065 -28.14 -4.55 41.91
C LYS A 1065 -29.31 -3.56 41.81
N SER A 1066 -29.06 -2.27 42.06
CA SER A 1066 -30.05 -1.18 41.97
C SER A 1066 -30.41 -0.75 40.55
N LYS A 1067 -29.53 -0.94 39.57
CA LYS A 1067 -29.74 -0.59 38.15
C LYS A 1067 -30.22 -1.77 37.30
N TYR A 1068 -30.29 -2.99 37.86
CA TYR A 1068 -30.62 -4.23 37.14
C TYR A 1068 -31.85 -4.14 36.22
N LYS A 1069 -33.00 -3.67 36.72
CA LYS A 1069 -34.23 -3.54 35.90
C LYS A 1069 -34.01 -2.58 34.70
N ALA A 1070 -33.38 -1.43 34.94
CA ALA A 1070 -33.13 -0.41 33.92
C ALA A 1070 -32.10 -0.89 32.87
N TYR A 1071 -30.95 -1.41 33.30
CA TYR A 1071 -29.89 -1.86 32.39
C TYR A 1071 -30.34 -3.09 31.58
N LYS A 1072 -31.17 -3.97 32.14
CA LYS A 1072 -31.81 -5.06 31.38
C LYS A 1072 -32.65 -4.54 30.21
N LYS A 1073 -33.32 -3.39 30.34
CA LYS A 1073 -34.06 -2.72 29.24
C LYS A 1073 -33.11 -2.00 28.28
N VAL A 1074 -32.16 -1.22 28.79
CA VAL A 1074 -31.19 -0.43 27.99
C VAL A 1074 -30.30 -1.31 27.10
N LEU A 1075 -29.61 -2.30 27.68
CA LEU A 1075 -28.63 -3.11 26.93
C LEU A 1075 -29.32 -3.95 25.84
N ARG A 1076 -30.53 -4.47 26.12
CA ARG A 1076 -31.38 -5.15 25.11
C ARG A 1076 -31.72 -4.22 23.94
N ALA A 1077 -32.17 -3.00 24.23
CA ALA A 1077 -32.48 -1.99 23.22
C ALA A 1077 -31.25 -1.48 22.43
N ARG A 1078 -30.02 -1.79 22.87
CA ARG A 1078 -28.75 -1.48 22.20
C ARG A 1078 -28.05 -2.71 21.60
N GLY A 1079 -28.83 -3.75 21.27
CA GLY A 1079 -28.40 -4.88 20.45
C GLY A 1079 -27.94 -6.12 21.21
N LEU A 1080 -28.07 -6.16 22.54
CA LEU A 1080 -27.64 -7.31 23.33
C LEU A 1080 -28.57 -8.53 23.13
N ASN A 1081 -28.11 -9.54 22.39
CA ASN A 1081 -28.88 -10.75 22.05
C ASN A 1081 -29.62 -11.38 23.24
N LYS A 1082 -30.91 -11.72 23.06
CA LYS A 1082 -31.83 -12.24 24.11
C LYS A 1082 -31.25 -13.42 24.91
N LYS A 1083 -30.38 -14.27 24.33
CA LYS A 1083 -29.77 -15.44 24.98
C LYS A 1083 -28.64 -15.10 25.99
N VAL A 1084 -28.05 -13.90 25.94
CA VAL A 1084 -27.04 -13.44 26.91
C VAL A 1084 -27.65 -13.28 28.31
N LYS A 1085 -27.03 -13.89 29.34
CA LYS A 1085 -27.52 -13.83 30.73
C LYS A 1085 -27.08 -12.52 31.41
N ILE A 1086 -28.03 -11.76 31.97
CA ILE A 1086 -27.76 -10.57 32.78
C ILE A 1086 -28.01 -10.92 34.26
N LYS A 1087 -27.01 -10.71 35.12
CA LYS A 1087 -27.06 -10.91 36.58
C LYS A 1087 -26.96 -9.58 37.34
N LYS A 1088 -27.42 -9.59 38.60
CA LYS A 1088 -27.14 -8.56 39.61
C LYS A 1088 -25.69 -8.67 40.11
#